data_AF-A0AAV0IBR0-F1
#
_entry.id   AF-A0AAV0IBR0-F1
#
_cell.length_a   1.000
_cell.length_b   1.000
_cell.length_c   1.000
_cell.angle_alpha   90.00
_cell.angle_beta   90.00
_cell.angle_gamma   90.00
#
_symmetry.space_group_name_H-M   'P 1'
#
loop_
_entity.id
_entity.type
_entity.pdbx_description
1 polymer ?
#
loop_
_entity_poly.entity_id
_entity_poly.type
_entity_poly.pdbx_seq_one_letter_code
_entity_poly.pdbx_strand_id
1 'polypeptide(L)'
;MAPSAIPFPLLYLSFAVFASLLLVPPAASSSTPKLPTFPPSSYYHHSLAQRAKHSAARPKPKPKLLYTTHYFPQVLDHFTFQPKGYKLFPQKYLLNSTFWHKGAPIFVYTGNEGDIEWFASNTGFLMDVAPKFHALLVFIEHRFYGESMPFGNGSYKSAETLGYLNSQQALADFAVVIRSLKHNLSSDSSPVVVFGGSYGGMLASWFRLKYPHIAMAALASSAPILQFDDITPWSSFYDAVSQDFKDASLNCYEVIKGSWDELEALSAQKEGLAEISRTFRACKNVQSVDPVWDWLWSAYVYTAMVNYPTEANFMMPLPAYPVEEMCKIIDGFPAGTSKLTRVFGAASLYYNYSQTHKCFELEHAPDSHGLHGWDWQACTEMVMPMNRTEHSMFPPSGFDYKEFAQECKRQFGVMPRPHWITTEFGGKNIELVLKRYGSNIIFSNGMQDPWSRGGVLKNISSSIIALVTQKGAHHVDFRSASKDDPHWLVELRNQEVGILKKRSGACLRCCLVIFAVVSALAVCGPAIYWRFKKTMRLSDSQVSSCPPCACDCPPPLSLLKIAPGLANLSVTDCGSSDPELKKEMEKQFVDLLTEELKLQEAVALEHAHHVNITFGDAKRVATQYQKEAEKCIAATETCEGSRERAEALLRRERKITALWERRARQVGWEEE
;
A
#
# COMPACT_ATOMS: atom_id res chain seq x y z
N MET A 1 83.84 4.36 -9.09
CA MET A 1 82.91 3.49 -8.34
C MET A 1 82.04 2.73 -9.32
N ALA A 2 81.59 1.53 -8.94
CA ALA A 2 80.72 0.62 -9.69
C ALA A 2 80.07 -0.37 -8.68
N PRO A 3 79.08 -1.23 -9.02
CA PRO A 3 78.35 -1.38 -10.30
C PRO A 3 76.79 -1.50 -10.15
N SER A 4 76.09 -1.78 -11.26
CA SER A 4 74.87 -2.65 -11.39
C SER A 4 73.52 -2.27 -10.70
N ALA A 5 72.32 -2.60 -11.23
CA ALA A 5 71.92 -3.16 -12.54
C ALA A 5 70.41 -2.95 -12.88
N ILE A 6 70.06 -3.30 -14.13
CA ILE A 6 68.76 -3.40 -14.85
C ILE A 6 68.01 -4.75 -14.52
N PRO A 7 66.92 -5.23 -15.19
CA PRO A 7 65.92 -4.62 -16.13
C PRO A 7 64.41 -5.04 -15.94
N PHE A 8 63.45 -4.39 -16.62
CA PHE A 8 62.58 -4.93 -17.73
C PHE A 8 61.36 -4.00 -18.08
N PRO A 9 60.80 -4.00 -19.33
CA PRO A 9 59.87 -2.95 -19.81
C PRO A 9 58.53 -3.45 -20.44
N LEU A 10 57.86 -2.58 -21.21
CA LEU A 10 56.49 -2.67 -21.79
C LEU A 10 56.40 -3.35 -23.20
N LEU A 11 55.19 -3.27 -23.82
CA LEU A 11 54.82 -3.45 -25.25
C LEU A 11 54.67 -4.93 -25.76
N TYR A 12 53.81 -5.29 -26.73
CA TYR A 12 52.61 -4.69 -27.38
C TYR A 12 51.91 -5.74 -28.31
N LEU A 13 50.75 -5.37 -28.88
CA LEU A 13 50.20 -5.82 -30.19
C LEU A 13 49.70 -7.29 -30.41
N SER A 14 49.01 -7.44 -31.56
CA SER A 14 48.22 -8.59 -32.03
C SER A 14 48.81 -9.24 -33.30
N PHE A 15 48.37 -10.46 -33.63
CA PHE A 15 47.99 -10.90 -35.00
C PHE A 15 47.21 -12.25 -34.95
N ALA A 16 46.87 -12.87 -36.09
CA ALA A 16 45.77 -13.84 -36.20
C ALA A 16 45.93 -14.97 -37.25
N VAL A 17 44.92 -15.86 -37.31
CA VAL A 17 44.50 -16.76 -38.43
C VAL A 17 45.15 -18.16 -38.59
N PHE A 18 44.30 -19.19 -38.42
CA PHE A 18 44.20 -20.54 -39.04
C PHE A 18 45.45 -21.40 -39.42
N ALA A 19 45.44 -22.68 -39.00
CA ALA A 19 45.28 -23.83 -39.94
C ALA A 19 44.97 -25.19 -39.25
N SER A 20 44.30 -26.06 -40.00
CA SER A 20 43.83 -27.44 -39.74
C SER A 20 44.96 -28.52 -39.74
N LEU A 21 44.80 -29.86 -39.60
CA LEU A 21 43.68 -30.83 -39.47
C LEU A 21 44.23 -32.23 -39.02
N LEU A 22 43.37 -33.19 -38.63
CA LEU A 22 43.43 -34.69 -38.70
C LEU A 22 42.59 -35.28 -37.51
N LEU A 23 41.33 -35.75 -37.66
CA LEU A 23 40.84 -37.06 -38.22
C LEU A 23 41.31 -38.30 -37.42
N VAL A 24 40.51 -39.33 -37.06
CA VAL A 24 39.05 -39.71 -37.14
C VAL A 24 38.89 -40.98 -36.21
N PRO A 25 37.72 -41.52 -35.70
CA PRO A 25 36.34 -41.62 -36.23
C PRO A 25 35.16 -41.40 -35.22
N PRO A 26 33.87 -41.68 -35.56
CA PRO A 26 32.70 -41.45 -34.69
C PRO A 26 31.91 -42.72 -34.25
N ALA A 27 31.05 -42.59 -33.22
CA ALA A 27 29.99 -43.58 -32.90
C ALA A 27 28.81 -42.96 -32.10
N ALA A 28 27.60 -43.55 -32.29
CA ALA A 28 26.38 -43.45 -31.47
C ALA A 28 25.85 -42.06 -31.05
N SER A 29 24.79 -41.60 -31.73
CA SER A 29 23.90 -40.55 -31.20
C SER A 29 23.03 -41.07 -30.05
N SER A 30 22.96 -40.33 -28.94
CA SER A 30 21.86 -40.44 -27.98
C SER A 30 21.13 -39.10 -27.91
N SER A 31 19.83 -39.11 -28.16
CA SER A 31 19.00 -37.91 -28.18
C SER A 31 18.54 -37.56 -26.76
N THR A 32 19.25 -36.64 -26.10
CA THR A 32 18.70 -35.96 -24.93
C THR A 32 17.40 -35.26 -25.33
N PRO A 33 16.26 -35.53 -24.67
CA PRO A 33 15.02 -34.83 -24.98
C PRO A 33 15.21 -33.34 -24.71
N LYS A 34 14.88 -32.50 -25.69
CA LYS A 34 14.83 -31.04 -25.45
C LYS A 34 13.66 -30.77 -24.52
N LEU A 35 13.91 -30.14 -23.38
CA LEU A 35 12.83 -29.47 -22.65
C LEU A 35 12.17 -28.44 -23.58
N PRO A 36 10.84 -28.34 -23.63
CA PRO A 36 10.17 -27.20 -24.24
C PRO A 36 10.59 -25.93 -23.50
N THR A 37 11.13 -24.96 -24.25
CA THR A 37 11.27 -23.59 -23.74
C THR A 37 9.89 -22.93 -23.77
N PHE A 38 9.15 -23.11 -22.68
CA PHE A 38 7.94 -22.33 -22.41
C PHE A 38 8.30 -20.84 -22.33
N PRO A 39 7.46 -19.93 -22.87
CA PRO A 39 7.70 -18.51 -22.74
C PRO A 39 7.55 -18.04 -21.28
N PRO A 40 8.20 -16.93 -20.90
CA PRO A 40 7.88 -16.22 -19.65
C PRO A 40 6.42 -15.73 -19.67
N SER A 41 5.93 -15.31 -18.49
CA SER A 41 4.55 -14.86 -18.25
C SER A 41 4.23 -13.46 -18.83
N SER A 42 4.66 -13.18 -20.06
CA SER A 42 4.61 -11.86 -20.71
C SER A 42 3.88 -11.92 -22.05
N TYR A 43 2.61 -12.36 -22.06
CA TYR A 43 1.79 -12.41 -23.28
C TYR A 43 0.45 -11.67 -23.23
N TYR A 44 0.32 -10.71 -22.30
CA TYR A 44 -0.61 -9.56 -22.43
C TYR A 44 -0.25 -8.62 -23.62
N HIS A 45 0.47 -9.09 -24.64
CA HIS A 45 1.37 -8.27 -25.45
C HIS A 45 1.17 -8.40 -26.97
N HIS A 46 0.06 -7.88 -27.48
CA HIS A 46 -0.10 -7.61 -28.92
C HIS A 46 -0.66 -6.22 -29.27
N SER A 47 0.23 -5.39 -29.84
CA SER A 47 -0.04 -4.28 -30.77
C SER A 47 -0.79 -3.05 -30.27
N LEU A 48 -0.01 -2.03 -29.85
CA LEU A 48 -0.44 -0.62 -29.79
C LEU A 48 -0.89 -0.04 -31.14
N ALA A 49 -0.66 -0.73 -32.26
CA ALA A 49 -0.68 -0.13 -33.61
C ALA A 49 -2.01 -0.27 -34.39
N GLN A 50 -2.99 -1.07 -33.94
CA GLN A 50 -4.20 -1.37 -34.74
C GLN A 50 -5.57 -1.24 -34.05
N ARG A 51 -5.67 -1.15 -32.72
CA ARG A 51 -6.98 -1.24 -32.03
C ARG A 51 -7.89 0.00 -32.10
N ALA A 52 -7.46 1.10 -32.72
CA ALA A 52 -8.16 2.40 -32.74
C ALA A 52 -9.42 2.51 -33.66
N LYS A 53 -10.10 1.41 -34.03
CA LYS A 53 -11.24 1.46 -34.99
C LYS A 53 -12.50 0.63 -34.68
N HIS A 54 -12.49 -0.34 -33.77
CA HIS A 54 -13.67 -1.21 -33.57
C HIS A 54 -14.00 -1.52 -32.10
N SER A 55 -14.77 -0.64 -31.47
CA SER A 55 -15.97 -1.03 -30.71
C SER A 55 -16.84 0.19 -30.39
N ALA A 56 -17.88 0.42 -31.19
CA ALA A 56 -18.93 1.40 -30.90
C ALA A 56 -20.18 0.70 -30.33
N ALA A 57 -19.99 -0.17 -29.34
CA ALA A 57 -21.09 -0.80 -28.63
C ALA A 57 -21.92 0.27 -27.90
N ARG A 58 -23.25 0.25 -28.08
CA ARG A 58 -24.14 1.16 -27.36
C ARG A 58 -23.97 0.93 -25.85
N PRO A 59 -23.70 1.97 -25.03
CA PRO A 59 -23.60 1.78 -23.60
C PRO A 59 -24.95 1.30 -23.05
N LYS A 60 -24.93 0.19 -22.30
CA LYS A 60 -26.01 -0.11 -21.35
C LYS A 60 -26.11 1.09 -20.38
N PRO A 61 -27.30 1.44 -19.86
CA PRO A 61 -27.42 2.58 -18.95
C PRO A 61 -26.51 2.37 -17.74
N LYS A 62 -25.47 3.22 -17.59
CA LYS A 62 -24.61 3.23 -16.39
C LYS A 62 -25.54 3.34 -15.16
N PRO A 63 -25.37 2.53 -14.09
CA PRO A 63 -26.14 2.72 -12.87
C PRO A 63 -25.92 4.15 -12.38
N LYS A 64 -26.98 4.80 -11.87
CA LYS A 64 -26.95 6.22 -11.54
C LYS A 64 -26.15 6.47 -10.25
N LEU A 65 -24.83 6.43 -10.38
CA LEU A 65 -23.84 6.82 -9.39
C LEU A 65 -24.26 8.12 -8.71
N LEU A 66 -24.19 8.14 -7.37
CA LEU A 66 -24.58 9.29 -6.55
C LEU A 66 -23.49 10.41 -6.56
N TYR A 67 -22.64 10.44 -7.57
CA TYR A 67 -21.54 11.39 -7.69
C TYR A 67 -21.79 12.35 -8.85
N THR A 68 -21.24 13.55 -8.74
CA THR A 68 -21.13 14.52 -9.83
C THR A 68 -19.75 14.43 -10.45
N THR A 69 -19.67 14.34 -11.78
CA THR A 69 -18.40 14.31 -12.51
C THR A 69 -17.89 15.73 -12.76
N HIS A 70 -16.62 15.96 -12.47
CA HIS A 70 -15.92 17.22 -12.69
C HIS A 70 -14.59 16.94 -13.39
N TYR A 71 -14.00 17.97 -14.00
CA TYR A 71 -12.66 17.89 -14.59
C TYR A 71 -11.78 19.02 -14.06
N PHE A 72 -10.58 18.68 -13.60
CA PHE A 72 -9.57 19.63 -13.16
C PHE A 72 -8.57 19.91 -14.31
N PRO A 73 -8.21 21.17 -14.61
CA PRO A 73 -7.19 21.50 -15.60
C PRO A 73 -5.79 21.22 -15.03
N GLN A 74 -5.34 19.97 -15.20
CA GLN A 74 -4.12 19.44 -14.62
C GLN A 74 -2.89 19.74 -15.48
N VAL A 75 -1.73 19.92 -14.83
CA VAL A 75 -0.43 20.14 -15.50
C VAL A 75 0.12 18.81 -16.00
N LEU A 76 0.57 18.76 -17.27
CA LEU A 76 1.13 17.56 -17.88
C LEU A 76 2.35 17.02 -17.12
N ASP A 77 3.24 17.89 -16.68
CA ASP A 77 4.48 17.51 -15.98
C ASP A 77 4.77 18.40 -14.77
N HIS A 78 4.73 17.82 -13.57
CA HIS A 78 5.01 18.51 -12.31
C HIS A 78 6.50 18.64 -11.98
N PHE A 79 7.38 17.95 -12.72
CA PHE A 79 8.81 17.84 -12.41
C PHE A 79 9.72 18.55 -13.43
N THR A 80 9.15 19.26 -14.40
CA THR A 80 9.89 20.10 -15.35
C THR A 80 9.35 21.52 -15.39
N PHE A 81 10.26 22.49 -15.52
CA PHE A 81 9.92 23.91 -15.73
C PHE A 81 10.03 24.31 -17.22
N GLN A 82 10.16 23.34 -18.13
CA GLN A 82 10.16 23.60 -19.57
C GLN A 82 8.76 24.02 -20.07
N PRO A 83 8.64 24.93 -21.06
CA PRO A 83 7.34 25.40 -21.57
C PRO A 83 6.35 24.30 -21.99
N LYS A 84 6.85 23.13 -22.42
CA LYS A 84 6.01 21.97 -22.81
C LYS A 84 5.32 21.30 -21.60
N GLY A 85 5.91 21.34 -20.41
CA GLY A 85 5.37 20.71 -19.20
C GLY A 85 4.10 21.40 -18.67
N TYR A 86 3.99 22.72 -18.89
CA TYR A 86 2.81 23.52 -18.53
C TYR A 86 1.58 23.29 -19.43
N LYS A 87 1.65 22.37 -20.41
CA LYS A 87 0.47 21.97 -21.17
C LYS A 87 -0.58 21.42 -20.21
N LEU A 88 -1.81 21.92 -20.29
CA LEU A 88 -2.92 21.45 -19.45
C LEU A 88 -3.67 20.28 -20.11
N PHE A 89 -4.23 19.40 -19.27
CA PHE A 89 -5.18 18.35 -19.68
C PHE A 89 -6.33 18.23 -18.67
N PRO A 90 -7.53 17.76 -19.07
CA PRO A 90 -8.62 17.51 -18.13
C PRO A 90 -8.36 16.20 -17.37
N GLN A 91 -8.23 16.28 -16.04
CA GLN A 91 -8.25 15.12 -15.15
C GLN A 91 -9.64 14.99 -14.52
N LYS A 92 -10.30 13.84 -14.74
CA LYS A 92 -11.64 13.55 -14.20
C LYS A 92 -11.57 13.33 -12.69
N TYR A 93 -12.55 13.85 -11.96
CA TYR A 93 -12.81 13.47 -10.58
C TYR A 93 -14.31 13.44 -10.27
N LEU A 94 -14.71 12.53 -9.39
CA LEU A 94 -16.09 12.36 -8.93
C LEU A 94 -16.25 12.99 -7.56
N LEU A 95 -17.37 13.69 -7.33
CA LEU A 95 -17.66 14.41 -6.09
C LEU A 95 -19.05 14.06 -5.56
N ASN A 96 -19.13 13.63 -4.29
CA ASN A 96 -20.39 13.54 -3.54
C ASN A 96 -20.27 14.36 -2.24
N SER A 97 -21.22 15.28 -2.05
CA SER A 97 -21.33 16.16 -0.89
C SER A 97 -22.61 15.92 -0.06
N THR A 98 -23.32 14.81 -0.29
CA THR A 98 -24.65 14.51 0.28
C THR A 98 -24.67 14.53 1.81
N PHE A 99 -23.57 14.11 2.43
CA PHE A 99 -23.42 14.06 3.89
C PHE A 99 -22.45 15.12 4.42
N TRP A 100 -21.91 15.99 3.56
CA TRP A 100 -20.79 16.85 3.90
C TRP A 100 -21.20 18.08 4.70
N HIS A 101 -20.37 18.48 5.66
CA HIS A 101 -20.48 19.75 6.38
C HIS A 101 -19.19 20.56 6.23
N LYS A 102 -19.28 21.88 6.05
CA LYS A 102 -18.12 22.73 5.82
C LYS A 102 -17.11 22.61 6.98
N GLY A 103 -15.85 22.32 6.67
CA GLY A 103 -14.80 22.07 7.67
C GLY A 103 -14.74 20.62 8.23
N ALA A 104 -15.67 19.75 7.85
CA ALA A 104 -15.60 18.30 8.12
C ALA A 104 -14.59 17.61 7.18
N PRO A 105 -14.24 16.33 7.41
CA PRO A 105 -13.23 15.63 6.62
C PRO A 105 -13.55 15.54 5.12
N ILE A 106 -12.49 15.43 4.33
CA ILE A 106 -12.57 15.02 2.92
C ILE A 106 -11.95 13.63 2.82
N PHE A 107 -12.72 12.67 2.33
CA PHE A 107 -12.25 11.33 2.03
C PHE A 107 -11.98 11.23 0.53
N VAL A 108 -10.74 10.92 0.19
CA VAL A 108 -10.24 10.93 -1.19
C VAL A 108 -9.80 9.53 -1.58
N TYR A 109 -10.48 8.91 -2.53
CA TYR A 109 -9.97 7.72 -3.20
C TYR A 109 -8.89 8.15 -4.20
N THR A 110 -7.66 7.66 -4.03
CA THR A 110 -6.58 7.82 -5.00
C THR A 110 -6.78 6.78 -6.10
N GLY A 111 -7.38 7.21 -7.22
CA GLY A 111 -7.66 6.37 -8.37
C GLY A 111 -6.42 5.67 -8.90
N ASN A 112 -6.64 4.47 -9.44
CA ASN A 112 -5.58 3.57 -9.87
C ASN A 112 -5.83 3.09 -11.31
N GLU A 113 -5.49 1.85 -11.64
CA GLU A 113 -5.30 1.35 -13.01
C GLU A 113 -6.57 1.15 -13.87
N GLY A 114 -7.62 1.98 -13.75
CA GLY A 114 -8.87 1.85 -14.52
C GLY A 114 -9.82 3.07 -14.45
N ASP A 115 -11.02 2.95 -15.03
CA ASP A 115 -12.07 4.00 -14.97
C ASP A 115 -12.49 4.30 -13.53
N ILE A 116 -12.46 5.58 -13.14
CA ILE A 116 -12.81 6.00 -11.78
C ILE A 116 -14.26 5.69 -11.38
N GLU A 117 -15.18 5.56 -12.34
CA GLU A 117 -16.56 5.11 -12.07
C GLU A 117 -16.62 3.64 -11.63
N TRP A 118 -15.70 2.77 -12.07
CA TRP A 118 -15.65 1.36 -11.67
C TRP A 118 -15.20 1.22 -10.21
N PHE A 119 -14.16 1.96 -9.81
CA PHE A 119 -13.73 2.06 -8.41
C PHE A 119 -14.82 2.69 -7.52
N ALA A 120 -15.47 3.77 -7.96
CA ALA A 120 -16.54 4.42 -7.20
C ALA A 120 -17.83 3.56 -7.09
N SER A 121 -18.05 2.63 -8.02
CA SER A 121 -19.14 1.65 -7.97
C SER A 121 -18.86 0.48 -7.02
N ASN A 122 -17.59 0.14 -6.78
CA ASN A 122 -17.18 -0.99 -5.93
C ASN A 122 -16.70 -0.59 -4.52
N THR A 123 -16.27 0.66 -4.31
CA THR A 123 -15.78 1.18 -3.02
C THR A 123 -16.91 1.72 -2.15
N GLY A 124 -17.93 0.88 -1.89
CA GLY A 124 -19.14 1.26 -1.15
C GLY A 124 -18.87 1.71 0.29
N PHE A 125 -17.83 1.18 0.93
CA PHE A 125 -17.40 1.56 2.28
C PHE A 125 -17.35 3.08 2.49
N LEU A 126 -16.84 3.83 1.50
CA LEU A 126 -16.75 5.31 1.57
C LEU A 126 -18.13 5.97 1.73
N MET A 127 -19.15 5.47 1.03
CA MET A 127 -20.54 5.93 1.19
C MET A 127 -21.11 5.53 2.55
N ASP A 128 -20.84 4.31 3.01
CA ASP A 128 -21.36 3.77 4.28
C ASP A 128 -20.76 4.46 5.52
N VAL A 129 -19.53 5.00 5.40
CA VAL A 129 -18.88 5.75 6.48
C VAL A 129 -19.09 7.26 6.39
N ALA A 130 -19.38 7.84 5.22
CA ALA A 130 -19.52 9.29 5.07
C ALA A 130 -20.50 9.95 6.07
N PRO A 131 -21.70 9.39 6.37
CA PRO A 131 -22.58 9.92 7.41
C PRO A 131 -21.97 9.89 8.82
N LYS A 132 -21.09 8.94 9.12
CA LYS A 132 -20.44 8.77 10.44
C LYS A 132 -19.33 9.79 10.70
N PHE A 133 -18.93 10.56 9.68
CA PHE A 133 -17.87 11.58 9.71
C PHE A 133 -18.31 12.95 9.16
N HIS A 134 -19.51 13.04 8.57
CA HIS A 134 -19.98 14.17 7.75
C HIS A 134 -19.02 14.50 6.59
N ALA A 135 -18.47 13.47 5.95
CA ALA A 135 -17.34 13.61 5.01
C ALA A 135 -17.79 14.04 3.60
N LEU A 136 -16.92 14.81 2.93
CA LEU A 136 -16.95 14.99 1.47
C LEU A 136 -16.31 13.76 0.84
N LEU A 137 -16.92 13.17 -0.18
CA LEU A 137 -16.33 12.08 -0.93
C LEU A 137 -15.79 12.58 -2.27
N VAL A 138 -14.54 12.22 -2.55
CA VAL A 138 -13.82 12.55 -3.79
C VAL A 138 -13.18 11.28 -4.32
N PHE A 139 -13.35 10.98 -5.60
CA PHE A 139 -12.57 9.97 -6.30
C PHE A 139 -11.82 10.66 -7.42
N ILE A 140 -10.49 10.67 -7.40
CA ILE A 140 -9.68 11.35 -8.42
C ILE A 140 -9.14 10.30 -9.38
N GLU A 141 -9.42 10.43 -10.67
CA GLU A 141 -8.97 9.46 -11.67
C GLU A 141 -7.45 9.57 -11.89
N HIS A 142 -6.81 8.43 -12.11
CA HIS A 142 -5.39 8.38 -12.42
C HIS A 142 -5.14 8.88 -13.84
N ARG A 143 -4.10 9.70 -14.05
CA ARG A 143 -3.67 10.11 -15.40
C ARG A 143 -3.45 8.89 -16.29
N PHE A 144 -3.82 9.00 -17.57
CA PHE A 144 -3.83 7.95 -18.60
C PHE A 144 -4.91 6.85 -18.46
N TYR A 145 -5.70 6.84 -17.40
CA TYR A 145 -6.81 5.89 -17.25
C TYR A 145 -8.16 6.61 -17.42
N GLY A 146 -9.19 5.85 -17.80
CA GLY A 146 -10.55 6.35 -18.05
C GLY A 146 -10.59 7.49 -19.08
N GLU A 147 -10.95 8.69 -18.63
CA GLU A 147 -11.06 9.90 -19.46
C GLU A 147 -9.89 10.88 -19.26
N SER A 148 -9.03 10.64 -18.26
CA SER A 148 -7.96 11.53 -17.80
C SER A 148 -6.70 11.47 -18.67
N MET A 149 -6.89 11.72 -19.97
CA MET A 149 -5.96 11.36 -21.05
C MET A 149 -5.11 12.55 -21.52
N PRO A 150 -3.82 12.68 -21.15
CA PRO A 150 -3.07 13.94 -21.35
C PRO A 150 -2.80 14.31 -22.82
N PHE A 151 -2.97 13.37 -23.74
CA PHE A 151 -2.91 13.58 -25.20
C PHE A 151 -4.14 13.02 -25.91
N GLY A 152 -5.26 12.81 -25.19
CA GLY A 152 -6.45 12.13 -25.71
C GLY A 152 -6.11 10.75 -26.27
N ASN A 153 -6.66 10.40 -27.45
CA ASN A 153 -6.35 9.17 -28.18
C ASN A 153 -4.85 9.00 -28.50
N GLY A 154 -4.05 10.07 -28.45
CA GLY A 154 -2.59 10.01 -28.64
C GLY A 154 -1.79 9.62 -27.40
N SER A 155 -2.41 9.43 -26.23
CA SER A 155 -1.67 9.21 -24.96
C SER A 155 -0.87 7.90 -24.96
N TYR A 156 -1.38 6.86 -25.64
CA TYR A 156 -0.75 5.56 -25.82
C TYR A 156 0.11 5.44 -27.09
N LYS A 157 0.42 6.57 -27.77
CA LYS A 157 1.06 6.53 -29.10
C LYS A 157 2.52 6.07 -29.06
N SER A 158 3.30 6.51 -28.07
CA SER A 158 4.73 6.21 -27.98
C SER A 158 5.31 6.48 -26.58
N ALA A 159 6.59 6.14 -26.38
CA ALA A 159 7.31 6.40 -25.13
C ALA A 159 7.33 7.88 -24.74
N GLU A 160 7.35 8.81 -25.70
CA GLU A 160 7.36 10.25 -25.44
C GLU A 160 6.01 10.78 -24.95
N THR A 161 4.90 10.07 -25.21
CA THR A 161 3.59 10.38 -24.63
C THR A 161 3.37 9.63 -23.32
N LEU A 162 3.82 8.38 -23.21
CA LEU A 162 3.72 7.57 -22.00
C LEU A 162 4.71 7.96 -20.89
N GLY A 163 5.79 8.70 -21.20
CA GLY A 163 6.76 9.18 -20.20
C GLY A 163 6.17 9.96 -19.01
N TYR A 164 4.98 10.54 -19.18
CA TYR A 164 4.25 11.27 -18.12
C TYR A 164 3.32 10.36 -17.28
N LEU A 165 3.23 9.07 -17.61
CA LEU A 165 2.57 8.03 -16.81
C LEU A 165 3.58 7.42 -15.84
N ASN A 166 3.55 7.88 -14.60
CA ASN A 166 4.28 7.29 -13.47
C ASN A 166 3.63 7.70 -12.13
N SER A 167 3.99 6.97 -11.08
CA SER A 167 3.48 7.15 -9.72
C SER A 167 3.75 8.54 -9.13
N GLN A 168 4.96 9.11 -9.31
CA GLN A 168 5.26 10.46 -8.82
C GLN A 168 4.33 11.52 -9.42
N GLN A 169 4.06 11.46 -10.73
CA GLN A 169 3.16 12.39 -11.42
C GLN A 169 1.71 12.26 -10.93
N ALA A 170 1.22 11.03 -10.71
CA ALA A 170 -0.12 10.80 -10.19
C ALA A 170 -0.28 11.29 -8.74
N LEU A 171 0.73 11.08 -7.88
CA LEU A 171 0.73 11.62 -6.52
C LEU A 171 0.75 13.16 -6.51
N ALA A 172 1.50 13.79 -7.42
CA ALA A 172 1.50 15.23 -7.60
C ALA A 172 0.14 15.76 -8.11
N ASP A 173 -0.51 15.04 -9.04
CA ASP A 173 -1.86 15.35 -9.50
C ASP A 173 -2.85 15.42 -8.33
N PHE A 174 -2.91 14.36 -7.51
CA PHE A 174 -3.80 14.29 -6.35
C PHE A 174 -3.52 15.44 -5.38
N ALA A 175 -2.25 15.78 -5.14
CA ALA A 175 -1.88 16.91 -4.28
C ALA A 175 -2.42 18.25 -4.79
N VAL A 176 -2.33 18.50 -6.10
CA VAL A 176 -2.84 19.73 -6.73
C VAL A 176 -4.38 19.77 -6.73
N VAL A 177 -5.05 18.68 -7.08
CA VAL A 177 -6.52 18.58 -7.07
C VAL A 177 -7.08 18.79 -5.65
N ILE A 178 -6.56 18.10 -4.64
CA ILE A 178 -7.01 18.22 -3.25
C ILE A 178 -6.82 19.65 -2.74
N ARG A 179 -5.67 20.28 -3.04
CA ARG A 179 -5.39 21.67 -2.63
C ARG A 179 -6.35 22.66 -3.28
N SER A 180 -6.60 22.53 -4.59
CA SER A 180 -7.55 23.39 -5.31
C SER A 180 -8.99 23.19 -4.80
N LEU A 181 -9.42 21.94 -4.62
CA LEU A 181 -10.76 21.63 -4.11
C LEU A 181 -10.99 22.22 -2.72
N LYS A 182 -10.03 22.09 -1.80
CA LYS A 182 -10.11 22.69 -0.46
C LYS A 182 -10.26 24.21 -0.50
N HIS A 183 -9.52 24.89 -1.38
CA HIS A 183 -9.59 26.34 -1.54
C HIS A 183 -10.93 26.78 -2.13
N ASN A 184 -11.37 26.13 -3.22
CA ASN A 184 -12.64 26.42 -3.90
C ASN A 184 -13.86 26.20 -2.97
N LEU A 185 -13.76 25.23 -2.06
CA LEU A 185 -14.77 24.97 -1.02
C LEU A 185 -14.58 25.82 0.25
N SER A 186 -13.63 26.76 0.26
CA SER A 186 -13.24 27.59 1.40
C SER A 186 -13.09 26.78 2.69
N SER A 187 -12.41 25.63 2.57
CA SER A 187 -12.31 24.56 3.58
C SER A 187 -10.86 24.12 3.73
N ASP A 188 -9.93 25.07 3.70
CA ASP A 188 -8.47 24.86 3.80
C ASP A 188 -8.06 24.15 5.10
N SER A 189 -8.85 24.29 6.17
CA SER A 189 -8.68 23.58 7.44
C SER A 189 -9.32 22.18 7.49
N SER A 190 -10.06 21.73 6.47
CA SER A 190 -10.65 20.38 6.46
C SER A 190 -9.55 19.32 6.48
N PRO A 191 -9.61 18.32 7.38
CA PRO A 191 -8.70 17.19 7.35
C PRO A 191 -8.97 16.32 6.11
N VAL A 192 -7.92 15.77 5.51
CA VAL A 192 -8.04 14.86 4.36
C VAL A 192 -7.57 13.46 4.77
N VAL A 193 -8.32 12.43 4.42
CA VAL A 193 -7.91 11.03 4.54
C VAL A 193 -7.90 10.43 3.14
N VAL A 194 -6.82 9.76 2.76
CA VAL A 194 -6.70 9.06 1.47
C VAL A 194 -7.00 7.57 1.61
N PHE A 195 -7.60 7.00 0.57
CA PHE A 195 -8.07 5.62 0.51
C PHE A 195 -7.67 5.01 -0.83
N GLY A 196 -7.35 3.71 -0.84
CA GLY A 196 -7.21 2.96 -2.08
C GLY A 196 -7.06 1.45 -1.85
N GLY A 197 -7.52 0.66 -2.83
CA GLY A 197 -7.25 -0.77 -2.95
C GLY A 197 -6.15 -1.02 -3.99
N SER A 198 -5.46 -2.18 -3.97
CA SER A 198 -4.45 -2.54 -4.98
C SER A 198 -3.30 -1.49 -5.04
N TYR A 199 -2.84 -1.15 -6.25
CA TYR A 199 -1.98 0.00 -6.54
C TYR A 199 -2.58 1.34 -6.07
N GLY A 200 -3.90 1.48 -6.00
CA GLY A 200 -4.55 2.61 -5.32
C GLY A 200 -4.21 2.67 -3.83
N GLY A 201 -4.08 1.53 -3.16
CA GLY A 201 -3.63 1.43 -1.77
C GLY A 201 -2.13 1.75 -1.63
N MET A 202 -1.31 1.32 -2.59
CA MET A 202 0.10 1.71 -2.68
C MET A 202 0.19 3.24 -2.78
N LEU A 203 -0.52 3.86 -3.74
CA LEU A 203 -0.66 5.31 -3.91
C LEU A 203 -1.15 6.01 -2.64
N ALA A 204 -2.19 5.50 -1.96
CA ALA A 204 -2.69 6.10 -0.71
C ALA A 204 -1.61 6.12 0.40
N SER A 205 -0.87 5.02 0.54
CA SER A 205 0.22 4.92 1.53
C SER A 205 1.40 5.87 1.19
N TRP A 206 1.78 5.92 -0.09
CA TRP A 206 2.85 6.78 -0.59
C TRP A 206 2.46 8.26 -0.58
N PHE A 207 1.19 8.58 -0.82
CA PHE A 207 0.66 9.94 -0.70
C PHE A 207 0.74 10.44 0.73
N ARG A 208 0.39 9.61 1.72
CA ARG A 208 0.58 9.97 3.14
C ARG A 208 2.06 10.10 3.53
N LEU A 209 2.95 9.33 2.91
CA LEU A 209 4.40 9.44 3.14
C LEU A 209 5.02 10.71 2.52
N LYS A 210 4.64 11.07 1.29
CA LYS A 210 5.22 12.21 0.52
C LYS A 210 4.49 13.54 0.77
N TYR A 211 3.18 13.51 0.99
CA TYR A 211 2.34 14.69 1.23
C TYR A 211 1.62 14.65 2.61
N PRO A 212 2.34 14.42 3.73
CA PRO A 212 1.75 14.35 5.07
C PRO A 212 1.16 15.68 5.57
N HIS A 213 1.41 16.78 4.85
CA HIS A 213 0.83 18.10 5.07
C HIS A 213 -0.50 18.30 4.31
N ILE A 214 -0.87 17.39 3.40
CA ILE A 214 -2.15 17.40 2.68
C ILE A 214 -3.11 16.37 3.28
N ALA A 215 -2.72 15.08 3.27
CA ALA A 215 -3.51 14.00 3.87
C ALA A 215 -3.02 13.68 5.28
N MET A 216 -3.92 13.74 6.27
CA MET A 216 -3.59 13.48 7.69
C MET A 216 -3.40 11.99 8.00
N ALA A 217 -3.99 11.12 7.19
CA ALA A 217 -3.99 9.67 7.34
C ALA A 217 -4.25 8.97 6.00
N ALA A 218 -3.88 7.68 5.92
CA ALA A 218 -4.23 6.78 4.83
C ALA A 218 -4.88 5.49 5.35
N LEU A 219 -5.80 4.93 4.56
CA LEU A 219 -6.23 3.54 4.62
C LEU A 219 -5.89 2.89 3.27
N ALA A 220 -4.87 2.03 3.29
CA ALA A 220 -4.32 1.33 2.14
C ALA A 220 -4.70 -0.15 2.25
N SER A 221 -5.73 -0.57 1.50
CA SER A 221 -6.19 -1.95 1.53
C SER A 221 -5.55 -2.77 0.41
N SER A 222 -5.19 -4.02 0.70
CA SER A 222 -4.52 -4.94 -0.23
C SER A 222 -3.43 -4.25 -1.07
N ALA A 223 -2.52 -3.57 -0.37
CA ALA A 223 -1.51 -2.69 -0.97
C ALA A 223 -0.13 -3.39 -1.00
N PRO A 224 0.30 -4.00 -2.13
CA PRO A 224 1.49 -4.83 -2.22
C PRO A 224 2.81 -4.01 -2.31
N ILE A 225 3.02 -3.04 -1.40
CA ILE A 225 4.19 -2.16 -1.40
C ILE A 225 5.54 -2.89 -1.19
N LEU A 226 5.52 -4.19 -0.91
CA LEU A 226 6.70 -5.05 -0.69
C LEU A 226 6.95 -6.04 -1.85
N GLN A 227 6.15 -6.02 -2.92
CA GLN A 227 6.30 -6.96 -4.06
C GLN A 227 7.43 -6.55 -5.02
N PHE A 228 8.51 -5.97 -4.50
CA PHE A 228 9.62 -5.37 -5.26
C PHE A 228 10.97 -5.97 -4.86
N ASP A 229 11.95 -5.86 -5.77
CA ASP A 229 13.29 -6.44 -5.62
C ASP A 229 13.20 -7.91 -5.12
N ASP A 230 13.91 -8.24 -4.05
CA ASP A 230 13.88 -9.50 -3.30
C ASP A 230 13.28 -9.31 -1.88
N ILE A 231 12.42 -8.29 -1.67
CA ILE A 231 11.80 -8.00 -0.37
C ILE A 231 10.82 -9.11 0.04
N THR A 232 10.04 -9.59 -0.93
CA THR A 232 9.08 -10.69 -0.78
C THR A 232 9.52 -11.86 -1.66
N PRO A 233 9.46 -13.13 -1.21
CA PRO A 233 9.83 -14.27 -2.05
C PRO A 233 8.99 -14.31 -3.33
N TRP A 234 9.63 -14.41 -4.50
CA TRP A 234 8.94 -14.25 -5.79
C TRP A 234 7.84 -15.29 -6.05
N SER A 235 7.86 -16.44 -5.39
CA SER A 235 6.79 -17.43 -5.48
C SER A 235 5.52 -17.05 -4.74
N SER A 236 5.58 -16.08 -3.81
CA SER A 236 4.54 -15.84 -2.79
C SER A 236 3.15 -15.68 -3.37
N PHE A 237 3.00 -14.94 -4.47
CA PHE A 237 1.73 -14.71 -5.15
C PHE A 237 1.10 -16.01 -5.66
N TYR A 238 1.86 -16.80 -6.42
CA TYR A 238 1.38 -18.07 -6.98
C TYR A 238 1.19 -19.15 -5.92
N ASP A 239 2.04 -19.18 -4.90
CA ASP A 239 1.88 -20.01 -3.70
C ASP A 239 0.69 -19.55 -2.83
N ALA A 240 0.03 -18.42 -3.12
CA ALA A 240 -1.21 -17.96 -2.47
C ALA A 240 -2.42 -18.46 -3.23
N VAL A 241 -2.55 -18.11 -4.52
CA VAL A 241 -3.60 -18.62 -5.43
C VAL A 241 -3.70 -20.16 -5.34
N SER A 242 -2.55 -20.84 -5.31
CA SER A 242 -2.49 -22.30 -5.20
C SER A 242 -2.93 -22.85 -3.84
N GLN A 243 -2.83 -22.05 -2.77
CA GLN A 243 -3.31 -22.42 -1.44
C GLN A 243 -4.83 -22.21 -1.33
N ASP A 244 -5.38 -21.12 -1.87
CA ASP A 244 -6.82 -20.83 -1.83
C ASP A 244 -7.66 -21.96 -2.46
N PHE A 245 -7.26 -22.42 -3.64
CA PHE A 245 -7.91 -23.57 -4.31
C PHE A 245 -7.69 -24.90 -3.57
N LYS A 246 -6.54 -25.08 -2.91
CA LYS A 246 -6.19 -26.30 -2.17
C LYS A 246 -6.90 -26.42 -0.82
N ASP A 247 -7.11 -25.29 -0.14
CA ASP A 247 -7.91 -25.19 1.09
C ASP A 247 -9.41 -25.38 0.80
N ALA A 248 -9.87 -25.03 -0.41
CA ALA A 248 -11.22 -25.33 -0.88
C ALA A 248 -11.39 -26.81 -1.25
N SER A 249 -10.46 -27.40 -2.02
CA SER A 249 -10.41 -28.85 -2.27
C SER A 249 -9.05 -29.31 -2.79
N LEU A 250 -8.51 -30.39 -2.22
CA LEU A 250 -7.27 -30.99 -2.70
C LEU A 250 -7.43 -31.60 -4.11
N ASN A 251 -8.57 -32.23 -4.41
CA ASN A 251 -8.86 -32.78 -5.73
C ASN A 251 -8.99 -31.66 -6.78
N CYS A 252 -9.60 -30.54 -6.42
CA CYS A 252 -9.65 -29.33 -7.24
C CYS A 252 -8.24 -28.83 -7.61
N TYR A 253 -7.36 -28.65 -6.62
CA TYR A 253 -5.95 -28.30 -6.85
C TYR A 253 -5.23 -29.31 -7.76
N GLU A 254 -5.39 -30.62 -7.53
CA GLU A 254 -4.73 -31.67 -8.32
C GLU A 254 -5.25 -31.76 -9.76
N VAL A 255 -6.55 -31.58 -9.98
CA VAL A 255 -7.15 -31.52 -11.32
C VAL A 255 -6.68 -30.28 -12.08
N ILE A 256 -6.66 -29.10 -11.46
CA ILE A 256 -6.15 -27.88 -12.07
C ILE A 256 -4.69 -28.06 -12.46
N LYS A 257 -3.85 -28.49 -11.51
CA LYS A 257 -2.42 -28.72 -11.73
C LYS A 257 -2.15 -29.73 -12.84
N GLY A 258 -2.88 -30.84 -12.84
CA GLY A 258 -2.74 -31.88 -13.86
C GLY A 258 -3.37 -31.52 -15.22
N SER A 259 -4.11 -30.42 -15.34
CA SER A 259 -4.78 -30.03 -16.59
C SER A 259 -3.86 -29.34 -17.60
N TRP A 260 -2.77 -28.72 -17.15
CA TRP A 260 -1.80 -28.07 -18.04
C TRP A 260 -1.04 -29.09 -18.89
N ASP A 261 -0.61 -30.20 -18.27
CA ASP A 261 0.01 -31.32 -19.00
C ASP A 261 -0.98 -31.96 -20.00
N GLU A 262 -2.27 -32.02 -19.64
CA GLU A 262 -3.33 -32.52 -20.51
C GLU A 262 -3.60 -31.56 -21.69
N LEU A 263 -3.50 -30.24 -21.46
CA LEU A 263 -3.63 -29.21 -22.49
C LEU A 263 -2.50 -29.31 -23.52
N GLU A 264 -1.26 -29.46 -23.07
CA GLU A 264 -0.10 -29.56 -23.98
C GLU A 264 0.00 -30.93 -24.66
N ALA A 265 -0.33 -32.02 -23.95
CA ALA A 265 -0.42 -33.33 -24.56
C ALA A 265 -1.52 -33.40 -25.63
N LEU A 266 -2.57 -32.57 -25.54
CA LEU A 266 -3.58 -32.41 -26.59
C LEU A 266 -3.16 -31.41 -27.67
N SER A 267 -2.50 -30.29 -27.33
CA SER A 267 -2.05 -29.28 -28.31
C SER A 267 -1.11 -29.88 -29.36
N ALA A 268 -0.25 -30.83 -28.95
CA ALA A 268 0.70 -31.54 -29.81
C ALA A 268 0.07 -32.62 -30.73
N GLN A 269 -1.21 -32.98 -30.55
CA GLN A 269 -1.86 -34.02 -31.34
C GLN A 269 -2.40 -33.51 -32.68
N LYS A 270 -2.44 -34.39 -33.69
CA LYS A 270 -3.13 -34.11 -34.96
C LYS A 270 -4.61 -33.81 -34.66
N GLU A 271 -5.09 -32.66 -35.14
CA GLU A 271 -6.44 -32.13 -34.89
C GLU A 271 -6.72 -31.71 -33.42
N GLY A 272 -5.73 -31.77 -32.53
CA GLY A 272 -5.86 -31.44 -31.11
C GLY A 272 -6.32 -30.00 -30.84
N LEU A 273 -5.80 -29.01 -31.55
CA LEU A 273 -6.27 -27.61 -31.46
C LEU A 273 -7.76 -27.45 -31.83
N ALA A 274 -8.30 -28.29 -32.72
CA ALA A 274 -9.73 -28.29 -33.06
C ALA A 274 -10.57 -28.97 -31.97
N GLU A 275 -10.03 -29.95 -31.26
CA GLU A 275 -10.67 -30.53 -30.07
C GLU A 275 -10.61 -29.59 -28.86
N ILE A 276 -9.52 -28.85 -28.66
CA ILE A 276 -9.42 -27.76 -27.68
C ILE A 276 -10.47 -26.68 -28.01
N SER A 277 -10.54 -26.22 -29.27
CA SER A 277 -11.55 -25.25 -29.74
C SER A 277 -12.98 -25.70 -29.41
N ARG A 278 -13.28 -26.99 -29.59
CA ARG A 278 -14.58 -27.60 -29.29
C ARG A 278 -14.84 -27.68 -27.79
N THR A 279 -13.87 -28.17 -27.02
CA THR A 279 -13.93 -28.36 -25.57
C THR A 279 -14.18 -27.03 -24.86
N PHE A 280 -13.42 -26.00 -25.22
CA PHE A 280 -13.52 -24.66 -24.64
C PHE A 280 -14.65 -23.80 -25.24
N ARG A 281 -15.53 -24.37 -26.08
CA ARG A 281 -16.58 -23.65 -26.83
C ARG A 281 -16.07 -22.34 -27.44
N ALA A 282 -14.91 -22.36 -28.10
CA ALA A 282 -14.29 -21.16 -28.65
C ALA A 282 -15.16 -20.57 -29.78
N CYS A 283 -15.28 -19.23 -29.86
CA CYS A 283 -16.03 -18.56 -30.93
C CYS A 283 -15.32 -18.60 -32.30
N LYS A 284 -14.03 -18.98 -32.31
CA LYS A 284 -13.17 -19.17 -33.50
C LYS A 284 -12.28 -20.39 -33.23
N ASN A 285 -11.74 -21.00 -34.29
CA ASN A 285 -10.74 -22.05 -34.12
C ASN A 285 -9.46 -21.45 -33.52
N VAL A 286 -9.01 -22.03 -32.41
CA VAL A 286 -7.79 -21.67 -31.68
C VAL A 286 -6.55 -21.94 -32.55
N GLN A 287 -5.66 -20.96 -32.68
CA GLN A 287 -4.45 -21.09 -33.51
C GLN A 287 -3.19 -21.54 -32.74
N SER A 288 -3.10 -21.28 -31.43
CA SER A 288 -2.03 -21.73 -30.54
C SER A 288 -2.57 -22.02 -29.13
N VAL A 289 -1.79 -22.66 -28.27
CA VAL A 289 -2.24 -23.04 -26.92
C VAL A 289 -2.33 -21.85 -25.95
N ASP A 290 -1.50 -20.83 -26.16
CA ASP A 290 -1.26 -19.72 -25.23
C ASP A 290 -2.55 -18.94 -24.87
N PRO A 291 -3.46 -18.57 -25.81
CA PRO A 291 -4.71 -17.90 -25.47
C PRO A 291 -5.68 -18.75 -24.63
N VAL A 292 -5.56 -20.09 -24.68
CA VAL A 292 -6.34 -21.00 -23.84
C VAL A 292 -5.71 -21.11 -22.44
N TRP A 293 -4.37 -21.10 -22.40
CA TRP A 293 -3.60 -21.06 -21.17
C TRP A 293 -3.87 -19.76 -20.38
N ASP A 294 -3.78 -18.60 -21.04
CA ASP A 294 -4.05 -17.27 -20.45
C ASP A 294 -5.50 -17.14 -19.96
N TRP A 295 -6.46 -17.73 -20.67
CA TRP A 295 -7.88 -17.75 -20.29
C TRP A 295 -8.11 -18.58 -19.01
N LEU A 296 -7.51 -19.78 -18.91
CA LEU A 296 -7.55 -20.57 -17.67
C LEU A 296 -6.83 -19.84 -16.52
N TRP A 297 -5.62 -19.32 -16.77
CA TRP A 297 -4.84 -18.60 -15.77
C TRP A 297 -5.61 -17.41 -15.20
N SER A 298 -6.21 -16.60 -16.07
CA SER A 298 -7.02 -15.45 -15.70
C SER A 298 -8.21 -15.86 -14.84
N ALA A 299 -8.93 -16.92 -15.22
CA ALA A 299 -10.04 -17.42 -14.42
C ALA A 299 -9.61 -17.77 -13.00
N TYR A 300 -8.48 -18.47 -12.81
CA TYR A 300 -8.02 -18.84 -11.47
C TYR A 300 -7.49 -17.66 -10.65
N VAL A 301 -6.58 -16.86 -11.22
CA VAL A 301 -5.90 -15.78 -10.49
C VAL A 301 -6.89 -14.70 -10.09
N TYR A 302 -7.75 -14.25 -11.01
CA TYR A 302 -8.76 -13.26 -10.65
C TYR A 302 -9.82 -13.84 -9.70
N THR A 303 -10.23 -15.10 -9.82
CA THR A 303 -11.20 -15.70 -8.89
C THR A 303 -10.65 -15.84 -7.47
N ALA A 304 -9.36 -16.15 -7.29
CA ALA A 304 -8.71 -16.09 -5.98
C ALA A 304 -8.70 -14.64 -5.44
N MET A 305 -8.23 -13.67 -6.22
CA MET A 305 -8.25 -12.25 -5.83
C MET A 305 -9.65 -11.77 -5.40
N VAL A 306 -10.71 -12.17 -6.10
CA VAL A 306 -12.09 -11.79 -5.77
C VAL A 306 -12.89 -12.90 -5.08
N ASN A 307 -12.26 -13.71 -4.22
CA ASN A 307 -12.92 -14.75 -3.42
C ASN A 307 -13.77 -14.18 -2.27
N TYR A 308 -14.70 -13.27 -2.60
CA TYR A 308 -15.48 -12.50 -1.63
C TYR A 308 -16.56 -13.34 -0.91
N PRO A 309 -16.91 -13.02 0.34
CA PRO A 309 -17.94 -13.74 1.09
C PRO A 309 -19.39 -13.42 0.65
N THR A 310 -19.57 -12.56 -0.35
CA THR A 310 -20.85 -12.08 -0.88
C THR A 310 -20.78 -12.00 -2.40
N GLU A 311 -21.92 -12.08 -3.10
CA GLU A 311 -21.97 -11.85 -4.56
C GLU A 311 -21.34 -10.49 -4.94
N ALA A 312 -20.55 -10.46 -6.01
CA ALA A 312 -19.78 -9.29 -6.41
C ALA A 312 -19.70 -9.14 -7.93
N ASN A 313 -19.49 -7.89 -8.38
CA ASN A 313 -19.21 -7.57 -9.77
C ASN A 313 -18.06 -6.53 -9.82
N PHE A 314 -16.84 -7.04 -9.62
CA PHE A 314 -15.61 -6.24 -9.69
C PHE A 314 -14.86 -6.55 -10.99
N MET A 315 -14.14 -7.67 -11.06
CA MET A 315 -13.52 -8.15 -12.29
C MET A 315 -14.56 -8.73 -13.26
N MET A 316 -15.43 -9.60 -12.74
CA MET A 316 -16.60 -10.21 -13.40
C MET A 316 -17.73 -10.36 -12.38
N PRO A 317 -18.99 -10.56 -12.81
CA PRO A 317 -20.08 -10.98 -11.94
C PRO A 317 -19.83 -12.41 -11.43
N LEU A 318 -19.78 -12.59 -10.11
CA LEU A 318 -19.42 -13.84 -9.43
C LEU A 318 -20.25 -14.06 -8.16
N PRO A 319 -20.56 -15.32 -7.81
CA PRO A 319 -21.23 -15.67 -6.55
C PRO A 319 -20.35 -15.38 -5.32
N ALA A 320 -20.91 -15.57 -4.12
CA ALA A 320 -20.11 -15.67 -2.91
C ALA A 320 -19.19 -16.90 -2.94
N TYR A 321 -17.99 -16.78 -2.36
CA TYR A 321 -16.94 -17.80 -2.29
C TYR A 321 -16.66 -18.51 -3.64
N PRO A 322 -16.37 -17.78 -4.73
CA PRO A 322 -16.30 -18.32 -6.08
C PRO A 322 -15.16 -19.34 -6.28
N VAL A 323 -14.12 -19.36 -5.44
CA VAL A 323 -13.11 -20.45 -5.45
C VAL A 323 -13.75 -21.78 -4.99
N GLU A 324 -14.59 -21.75 -3.95
CA GLU A 324 -15.33 -22.94 -3.53
C GLU A 324 -16.30 -23.42 -4.61
N GLU A 325 -16.99 -22.50 -5.29
CA GLU A 325 -17.91 -22.84 -6.39
C GLU A 325 -17.16 -23.43 -7.61
N MET A 326 -15.99 -22.91 -7.97
CA MET A 326 -15.13 -23.55 -8.98
C MET A 326 -14.74 -24.98 -8.59
N CYS A 327 -14.37 -25.20 -7.33
CA CYS A 327 -14.01 -26.54 -6.86
C CYS A 327 -15.20 -27.49 -6.77
N LYS A 328 -16.39 -27.03 -6.33
CA LYS A 328 -17.64 -27.79 -6.38
C LYS A 328 -17.99 -28.24 -7.79
N ILE A 329 -17.72 -27.39 -8.80
CA ILE A 329 -17.88 -27.75 -10.22
C ILE A 329 -16.88 -28.85 -10.63
N ILE A 330 -15.59 -28.72 -10.29
CA ILE A 330 -14.55 -29.73 -10.63
C ILE A 330 -14.83 -31.09 -9.99
N ASP A 331 -15.19 -31.09 -8.71
CA ASP A 331 -15.39 -32.29 -7.90
C ASP A 331 -16.73 -32.98 -8.24
N GLY A 332 -17.72 -32.23 -8.73
CA GLY A 332 -19.01 -32.74 -9.19
C GLY A 332 -19.00 -33.49 -10.53
N PHE A 333 -17.90 -33.47 -11.30
CA PHE A 333 -17.81 -34.19 -12.57
C PHE A 333 -17.62 -35.72 -12.37
N PRO A 334 -18.28 -36.57 -13.19
CA PRO A 334 -18.15 -38.01 -13.14
C PRO A 334 -16.70 -38.52 -13.21
N ALA A 335 -16.44 -39.64 -12.53
CA ALA A 335 -15.17 -40.36 -12.65
C ALA A 335 -14.89 -40.71 -14.13
N GLY A 336 -13.67 -40.43 -14.60
CA GLY A 336 -13.28 -40.61 -16.00
C GLY A 336 -13.53 -39.40 -16.92
N THR A 337 -14.24 -38.35 -16.50
CA THR A 337 -14.27 -37.08 -17.23
C THR A 337 -12.89 -36.41 -17.23
N SER A 338 -12.39 -36.04 -18.42
CA SER A 338 -11.05 -35.44 -18.62
C SER A 338 -10.86 -34.15 -17.81
N LYS A 339 -9.61 -33.86 -17.40
CA LYS A 339 -9.32 -32.68 -16.59
C LYS A 339 -9.65 -31.41 -17.37
N LEU A 340 -9.36 -31.36 -18.68
CA LEU A 340 -9.72 -30.25 -19.57
C LEU A 340 -11.22 -29.92 -19.53
N THR A 341 -12.08 -30.93 -19.54
CA THR A 341 -13.54 -30.73 -19.40
C THR A 341 -13.91 -30.18 -18.03
N ARG A 342 -13.27 -30.68 -16.96
CA ARG A 342 -13.48 -30.21 -15.58
C ARG A 342 -13.08 -28.76 -15.38
N VAL A 343 -11.87 -28.39 -15.80
CA VAL A 343 -11.35 -27.02 -15.68
C VAL A 343 -12.10 -26.03 -16.56
N PHE A 344 -12.55 -26.46 -17.75
CA PHE A 344 -13.42 -25.63 -18.58
C PHE A 344 -14.77 -25.36 -17.91
N GLY A 345 -15.36 -26.34 -17.23
CA GLY A 345 -16.56 -26.15 -16.42
C GLY A 345 -16.34 -25.13 -15.31
N ALA A 346 -15.21 -25.22 -14.59
CA ALA A 346 -14.86 -24.29 -13.51
C ALA A 346 -14.60 -22.87 -14.01
N ALA A 347 -13.73 -22.69 -15.00
CA ALA A 347 -13.41 -21.38 -15.59
C ALA A 347 -14.62 -20.75 -16.30
N SER A 348 -15.58 -21.56 -16.80
CA SER A 348 -16.87 -21.05 -17.28
C SER A 348 -17.68 -20.30 -16.21
N LEU A 349 -17.43 -20.51 -14.90
CA LEU A 349 -18.04 -19.70 -13.84
C LEU A 349 -17.59 -18.24 -13.95
N TYR A 350 -16.28 -18.00 -14.04
CA TYR A 350 -15.70 -16.65 -14.14
C TYR A 350 -16.18 -15.90 -15.38
N TYR A 351 -16.21 -16.57 -16.53
CA TYR A 351 -16.57 -15.94 -17.80
C TYR A 351 -18.07 -15.97 -18.14
N ASN A 352 -18.90 -16.74 -17.43
CA ASN A 352 -20.29 -16.98 -17.81
C ASN A 352 -21.24 -17.30 -16.64
N TYR A 353 -21.00 -16.75 -15.44
CA TYR A 353 -21.94 -16.84 -14.30
C TYR A 353 -23.38 -16.40 -14.68
N SER A 354 -23.51 -15.39 -15.55
CA SER A 354 -24.79 -14.92 -16.09
C SER A 354 -25.44 -15.86 -17.12
N GLN A 355 -24.77 -16.94 -17.53
CA GLN A 355 -25.21 -17.95 -18.51
C GLN A 355 -25.60 -17.39 -19.90
N THR A 356 -25.15 -16.18 -20.23
CA THR A 356 -25.48 -15.45 -21.46
C THR A 356 -24.58 -15.80 -22.65
N HIS A 357 -23.38 -16.33 -22.42
CA HIS A 357 -22.39 -16.61 -23.46
C HIS A 357 -22.57 -18.02 -24.04
N LYS A 358 -22.65 -18.11 -25.37
CA LYS A 358 -22.76 -19.38 -26.12
C LYS A 358 -21.40 -19.94 -26.53
N CYS A 359 -20.42 -19.06 -26.71
CA CYS A 359 -19.03 -19.37 -27.02
C CYS A 359 -18.12 -18.33 -26.32
N PHE A 360 -16.82 -18.60 -26.26
CA PHE A 360 -15.82 -17.73 -25.64
C PHE A 360 -14.81 -17.19 -26.66
N GLU A 361 -14.49 -15.89 -26.57
CA GLU A 361 -13.39 -15.29 -27.31
C GLU A 361 -12.10 -15.44 -26.48
N LEU A 362 -11.40 -16.55 -26.69
CA LEU A 362 -10.13 -16.88 -26.01
C LEU A 362 -9.00 -15.99 -26.53
N GLU A 363 -8.96 -15.76 -27.84
CA GLU A 363 -8.03 -14.84 -28.48
C GLU A 363 -8.55 -13.39 -28.41
N HIS A 364 -7.65 -12.45 -28.07
CA HIS A 364 -7.89 -11.00 -28.16
C HIS A 364 -9.03 -10.44 -27.29
N ALA A 365 -9.27 -11.01 -26.11
CA ALA A 365 -10.28 -10.55 -25.15
C ALA A 365 -10.30 -9.01 -24.95
N PRO A 366 -11.48 -8.40 -24.78
CA PRO A 366 -11.60 -6.96 -24.59
C PRO A 366 -11.20 -6.56 -23.16
N ASP A 367 -10.37 -5.52 -23.06
CA ASP A 367 -10.15 -4.82 -21.79
C ASP A 367 -11.43 -4.04 -21.44
N SER A 368 -12.15 -4.53 -20.43
CA SER A 368 -13.43 -3.96 -19.98
C SER A 368 -13.29 -2.88 -18.91
N HIS A 369 -12.10 -2.75 -18.30
CA HIS A 369 -11.85 -1.91 -17.12
C HIS A 369 -10.88 -0.76 -17.40
N GLY A 370 -10.15 -0.81 -18.53
CA GLY A 370 -9.26 0.25 -19.00
C GLY A 370 -7.81 0.11 -18.53
N LEU A 371 -7.37 -1.13 -18.24
CA LEU A 371 -6.06 -1.46 -17.65
C LEU A 371 -4.85 -1.15 -18.56
N HIS A 372 -5.05 -0.74 -19.81
CA HIS A 372 -4.02 -0.44 -20.83
C HIS A 372 -2.76 0.34 -20.37
N GLY A 373 -2.85 1.18 -19.32
CA GLY A 373 -1.70 1.90 -18.75
C GLY A 373 -0.74 1.04 -17.96
N TRP A 374 -1.21 -0.11 -17.47
CA TRP A 374 -0.50 -0.93 -16.51
C TRP A 374 0.74 -1.60 -17.08
N ASP A 375 0.68 -2.10 -18.32
CA ASP A 375 1.83 -2.70 -19.02
C ASP A 375 3.03 -1.73 -19.09
N TRP A 376 2.77 -0.45 -19.37
CA TRP A 376 3.80 0.59 -19.36
C TRP A 376 4.36 0.82 -17.95
N GLN A 377 3.49 0.90 -16.92
CA GLN A 377 3.95 1.10 -15.55
C GLN A 377 4.79 -0.11 -15.07
N ALA A 378 4.37 -1.34 -15.36
CA ALA A 378 5.14 -2.55 -15.10
C ALA A 378 6.50 -2.53 -15.82
N CYS A 379 6.53 -2.12 -17.09
CA CYS A 379 7.75 -1.99 -17.89
C CYS A 379 8.63 -0.77 -17.55
N THR A 380 8.30 0.04 -16.54
CA THR A 380 9.08 1.23 -16.16
C THR A 380 9.41 1.30 -14.67
N GLU A 381 8.41 1.25 -13.79
CA GLU A 381 8.54 1.44 -12.35
C GLU A 381 7.94 0.29 -11.52
N MET A 382 6.78 -0.26 -11.91
CA MET A 382 6.07 -1.35 -11.21
C MET A 382 6.67 -2.74 -11.52
N VAL A 383 8.00 -2.84 -11.49
CA VAL A 383 8.73 -4.09 -11.76
C VAL A 383 8.58 -5.01 -10.55
N MET A 384 7.63 -5.93 -10.63
CA MET A 384 7.25 -6.84 -9.54
C MET A 384 7.57 -8.29 -9.91
N PRO A 385 8.71 -8.85 -9.48
CA PRO A 385 9.12 -10.21 -9.84
C PRO A 385 8.17 -11.27 -9.29
N MET A 386 7.87 -12.29 -10.11
CA MET A 386 7.03 -13.43 -9.72
C MET A 386 7.53 -14.74 -10.34
N ASN A 387 7.56 -15.80 -9.54
CA ASN A 387 7.91 -17.17 -9.95
C ASN A 387 6.75 -18.14 -9.70
N ARG A 388 6.71 -19.25 -10.44
CA ARG A 388 5.85 -20.41 -10.17
C ARG A 388 6.72 -21.57 -9.73
N THR A 389 6.35 -22.21 -8.61
CA THR A 389 7.11 -23.32 -7.99
C THR A 389 6.51 -24.68 -8.36
N GLU A 390 7.28 -25.74 -8.13
CA GLU A 390 6.79 -27.14 -8.12
C GLU A 390 5.63 -27.39 -7.13
N HIS A 391 5.39 -26.47 -6.19
CA HIS A 391 4.29 -26.54 -5.23
C HIS A 391 3.05 -25.75 -5.67
N SER A 392 3.17 -24.86 -6.66
CA SER A 392 2.03 -24.15 -7.23
C SER A 392 1.12 -25.10 -8.05
N MET A 393 -0.12 -24.69 -8.32
CA MET A 393 -1.04 -25.39 -9.22
C MET A 393 -0.85 -25.01 -10.70
N PHE A 394 0.15 -24.17 -11.01
CA PHE A 394 0.52 -23.74 -12.36
C PHE A 394 1.87 -24.35 -12.76
N PRO A 395 2.21 -24.43 -14.07
CA PRO A 395 3.52 -24.90 -14.50
C PRO A 395 4.67 -24.07 -13.91
N PRO A 396 5.78 -24.69 -13.46
CA PRO A 396 6.93 -23.97 -12.89
C PRO A 396 7.56 -22.97 -13.86
N SER A 397 7.97 -21.80 -13.36
CA SER A 397 8.76 -20.82 -14.14
C SER A 397 9.48 -19.82 -13.25
N GLY A 398 10.66 -19.36 -13.69
CA GLY A 398 11.39 -18.26 -13.07
C GLY A 398 11.21 -16.93 -13.80
N PHE A 399 11.46 -15.83 -13.10
CA PHE A 399 11.59 -14.48 -13.64
C PHE A 399 13.07 -14.21 -14.04
N ASP A 400 13.36 -14.00 -15.33
CA ASP A 400 14.63 -13.40 -15.77
C ASP A 400 14.42 -11.91 -16.13
N TYR A 401 15.05 -11.04 -15.35
CA TYR A 401 15.04 -9.60 -15.57
C TYR A 401 15.58 -9.19 -16.96
N LYS A 402 16.52 -9.94 -17.54
CA LYS A 402 17.08 -9.64 -18.87
C LYS A 402 16.06 -9.84 -19.98
N GLU A 403 15.28 -10.92 -19.89
CA GLU A 403 14.23 -11.24 -20.85
C GLU A 403 13.08 -10.23 -20.72
N PHE A 404 12.61 -10.00 -19.49
CA PHE A 404 11.63 -8.96 -19.17
C PHE A 404 12.04 -7.57 -19.68
N ALA A 405 13.30 -7.15 -19.44
CA ALA A 405 13.78 -5.85 -19.89
C ALA A 405 13.98 -5.75 -21.42
N GLN A 406 14.30 -6.86 -22.10
CA GLN A 406 14.33 -6.92 -23.57
C GLN A 406 12.92 -6.82 -24.15
N GLU A 407 11.94 -7.46 -23.53
CA GLU A 407 10.54 -7.46 -23.95
C GLU A 407 9.90 -6.07 -23.77
N CYS A 408 10.10 -5.42 -22.62
CA CYS A 408 9.72 -4.02 -22.40
C CYS A 408 10.37 -3.06 -23.41
N LYS A 409 11.65 -3.30 -23.77
CA LYS A 409 12.33 -2.53 -24.81
C LYS A 409 11.75 -2.78 -26.21
N ARG A 410 11.29 -4.02 -26.50
CA ARG A 410 10.65 -4.39 -27.78
C ARG A 410 9.29 -3.71 -27.95
N GLN A 411 8.48 -3.64 -26.89
CA GLN A 411 7.15 -3.03 -26.92
C GLN A 411 7.19 -1.50 -26.86
N PHE A 412 7.91 -0.96 -25.88
CA PHE A 412 7.81 0.44 -25.46
C PHE A 412 9.08 1.25 -25.72
N GLY A 413 10.16 0.64 -26.23
CA GLY A 413 11.44 1.32 -26.50
C GLY A 413 12.26 1.69 -25.25
N VAL A 414 11.76 1.40 -24.04
CA VAL A 414 12.36 1.76 -22.75
C VAL A 414 12.92 0.55 -22.02
N MET A 415 13.89 0.80 -21.13
CA MET A 415 14.39 -0.18 -20.18
C MET A 415 13.71 0.04 -18.81
N PRO A 416 13.22 -1.01 -18.13
CA PRO A 416 12.68 -0.90 -16.77
C PRO A 416 13.71 -0.37 -15.76
N ARG A 417 13.23 0.18 -14.64
CA ARG A 417 14.05 0.64 -13.51
C ARG A 417 13.64 -0.10 -12.23
N PRO A 418 14.06 -1.37 -12.02
CA PRO A 418 13.53 -2.23 -10.96
C PRO A 418 13.62 -1.61 -9.56
N HIS A 419 14.75 -0.99 -9.25
CA HIS A 419 15.00 -0.39 -7.94
C HIS A 419 14.39 1.01 -7.75
N TRP A 420 13.54 1.49 -8.67
CA TRP A 420 13.05 2.88 -8.63
C TRP A 420 12.00 3.10 -7.54
N ILE A 421 10.99 2.23 -7.44
CA ILE A 421 9.97 2.28 -6.38
C ILE A 421 10.61 2.10 -5.00
N THR A 422 11.58 1.20 -4.88
CA THR A 422 12.30 0.95 -3.62
C THR A 422 13.30 2.06 -3.25
N THR A 423 13.74 2.87 -4.23
CA THR A 423 14.48 4.12 -4.00
C THR A 423 13.55 5.27 -3.59
N GLU A 424 12.42 5.44 -4.29
CA GLU A 424 11.50 6.58 -4.08
C GLU A 424 10.70 6.45 -2.77
N PHE A 425 10.05 5.29 -2.55
CA PHE A 425 9.06 5.12 -1.48
C PHE A 425 9.56 4.25 -0.32
N GLY A 426 10.69 3.57 -0.49
CA GLY A 426 11.35 2.74 0.51
C GLY A 426 11.44 1.27 0.10
N GLY A 427 12.65 0.70 0.17
CA GLY A 427 12.94 -0.69 -0.17
C GLY A 427 12.99 -1.63 1.02
N LYS A 428 13.90 -2.61 0.99
CA LYS A 428 14.06 -3.71 1.97
C LYS A 428 13.86 -3.33 3.44
N ASN A 429 14.34 -2.15 3.85
CA ASN A 429 14.22 -1.65 5.22
C ASN A 429 12.90 -0.88 5.48
N ILE A 430 11.81 -1.25 4.80
CA ILE A 430 10.51 -0.57 4.84
C ILE A 430 9.95 -0.38 6.26
N GLU A 431 10.13 -1.37 7.15
CA GLU A 431 9.71 -1.24 8.56
C GLU A 431 10.43 -0.05 9.20
N LEU A 432 11.76 0.04 9.02
CA LEU A 432 12.57 1.11 9.58
C LEU A 432 12.26 2.48 8.94
N VAL A 433 11.96 2.52 7.63
CA VAL A 433 11.55 3.73 6.91
C VAL A 433 10.21 4.23 7.44
N LEU A 434 9.20 3.37 7.48
CA LEU A 434 7.86 3.71 7.97
C LEU A 434 7.86 4.03 9.48
N LYS A 435 8.66 3.35 10.29
CA LYS A 435 8.82 3.60 11.73
C LYS A 435 9.52 4.92 12.06
N ARG A 436 10.35 5.45 11.15
CA ARG A 436 11.07 6.74 11.30
C ARG A 436 10.32 7.92 10.67
N TYR A 437 9.70 7.72 9.51
CA TYR A 437 9.19 8.82 8.66
C TYR A 437 7.70 8.68 8.31
N GLY A 438 7.14 7.48 8.39
CA GLY A 438 5.71 7.23 8.19
C GLY A 438 4.89 7.60 9.44
N SER A 439 3.61 7.88 9.25
CA SER A 439 2.64 8.01 10.35
C SER A 439 1.21 8.00 9.84
N ASN A 440 0.26 7.60 10.69
CA ASN A 440 -1.18 7.57 10.42
C ASN A 440 -1.59 6.76 9.18
N ILE A 441 -0.95 5.61 8.95
CA ILE A 441 -1.35 4.65 7.91
C ILE A 441 -2.12 3.50 8.58
N ILE A 442 -3.10 2.95 7.87
CA ILE A 442 -3.69 1.63 8.14
C ILE A 442 -3.41 0.80 6.89
N PHE A 443 -2.83 -0.38 7.05
CA PHE A 443 -2.72 -1.38 6.00
C PHE A 443 -3.75 -2.48 6.28
N SER A 444 -4.76 -2.62 5.43
CA SER A 444 -5.76 -3.68 5.53
C SER A 444 -5.38 -4.81 4.57
N ASN A 445 -5.41 -6.06 5.01
CA ASN A 445 -5.04 -7.22 4.17
C ASN A 445 -5.90 -8.46 4.51
N GLY A 446 -6.25 -9.22 3.48
CA GLY A 446 -6.90 -10.52 3.60
C GLY A 446 -5.96 -11.65 3.19
N MET A 447 -5.89 -12.75 3.94
CA MET A 447 -4.94 -13.84 3.64
C MET A 447 -5.34 -14.74 2.46
N GLN A 448 -6.57 -14.58 1.94
CA GLN A 448 -7.04 -15.15 0.66
C GLN A 448 -6.92 -14.14 -0.50
N ASP A 449 -6.24 -13.01 -0.28
CA ASP A 449 -5.75 -12.15 -1.35
C ASP A 449 -4.31 -12.55 -1.71
N PRO A 450 -4.03 -13.00 -2.95
CA PRO A 450 -2.68 -13.28 -3.41
C PRO A 450 -1.69 -12.13 -3.25
N TRP A 451 -2.15 -10.87 -3.30
CA TRP A 451 -1.32 -9.68 -3.12
C TRP A 451 -0.94 -9.40 -1.66
N SER A 452 -1.67 -9.95 -0.68
CA SER A 452 -1.44 -9.69 0.76
C SER A 452 -0.04 -10.04 1.23
N ARG A 453 0.61 -11.03 0.60
CA ARG A 453 1.97 -11.47 0.92
C ARG A 453 3.04 -10.45 0.54
N GLY A 454 2.75 -9.58 -0.42
CA GLY A 454 3.53 -8.37 -0.72
C GLY A 454 3.09 -7.15 0.11
N GLY A 455 2.15 -7.30 1.04
CA GLY A 455 1.61 -6.23 1.87
C GLY A 455 2.25 -6.12 3.27
N VAL A 456 1.90 -5.06 4.00
CA VAL A 456 2.32 -4.89 5.41
C VAL A 456 1.38 -5.66 6.32
N LEU A 457 1.86 -6.82 6.82
CA LEU A 457 1.07 -7.76 7.64
C LEU A 457 1.30 -7.64 9.16
N LYS A 458 2.05 -6.64 9.64
CA LYS A 458 2.34 -6.42 11.07
C LYS A 458 2.34 -4.93 11.45
N ASN A 459 1.99 -4.62 12.69
CA ASN A 459 2.06 -3.26 13.23
C ASN A 459 3.51 -2.76 13.27
N ILE A 460 3.78 -1.62 12.62
CA ILE A 460 5.12 -1.00 12.54
C ILE A 460 5.30 0.06 13.64
N SER A 461 4.22 0.76 14.00
CA SER A 461 4.18 1.74 15.10
C SER A 461 2.76 1.92 15.64
N SER A 462 2.60 2.68 16.73
CA SER A 462 1.29 3.07 17.26
C SER A 462 0.41 3.87 16.27
N SER A 463 0.97 4.36 15.16
CA SER A 463 0.23 5.04 14.09
C SER A 463 0.31 4.36 12.72
N ILE A 464 1.01 3.23 12.60
CA ILE A 464 1.11 2.42 11.37
C ILE A 464 0.69 1.00 11.72
N ILE A 465 -0.59 0.74 11.49
CA ILE A 465 -1.33 -0.42 11.97
C ILE A 465 -1.60 -1.34 10.78
N ALA A 466 -1.37 -2.64 10.96
CA ALA A 466 -1.79 -3.67 10.02
C ALA A 466 -3.04 -4.37 10.58
N LEU A 467 -4.09 -4.47 9.77
CA LEU A 467 -5.30 -5.23 10.06
C LEU A 467 -5.32 -6.40 9.09
N VAL A 468 -5.17 -7.61 9.61
CA VAL A 468 -5.01 -8.83 8.79
C VAL A 468 -6.13 -9.81 9.12
N THR A 469 -6.82 -10.32 8.09
CA THR A 469 -7.96 -11.23 8.25
C THR A 469 -7.75 -12.54 7.49
N GLN A 470 -8.02 -13.68 8.14
CA GLN A 470 -7.71 -14.99 7.56
C GLN A 470 -8.59 -15.37 6.34
N LYS A 471 -9.79 -14.78 6.22
CA LYS A 471 -10.77 -15.04 5.14
C LYS A 471 -11.06 -13.81 4.27
N GLY A 472 -10.21 -12.79 4.34
CA GLY A 472 -10.31 -11.64 3.44
C GLY A 472 -9.74 -11.98 2.06
N ALA A 473 -10.48 -11.64 1.01
CA ALA A 473 -9.97 -11.52 -0.35
C ALA A 473 -9.58 -10.05 -0.65
N HIS A 474 -9.19 -9.74 -1.88
CA HIS A 474 -8.56 -8.46 -2.27
C HIS A 474 -9.44 -7.25 -1.94
N HIS A 475 -8.98 -6.40 -1.01
CA HIS A 475 -9.66 -5.21 -0.48
C HIS A 475 -11.18 -5.36 -0.23
N VAL A 476 -11.58 -6.47 0.42
CA VAL A 476 -12.98 -6.77 0.73
C VAL A 476 -13.62 -5.80 1.74
N ASP A 477 -12.81 -5.18 2.60
CA ASP A 477 -13.17 -4.08 3.50
C ASP A 477 -13.80 -2.91 2.75
N PHE A 478 -13.36 -2.62 1.53
CA PHE A 478 -13.83 -1.48 0.73
C PHE A 478 -15.21 -1.68 0.08
N ARG A 479 -15.70 -2.92 -0.02
CA ARG A 479 -17.03 -3.19 -0.59
C ARG A 479 -18.14 -2.58 0.27
N SER A 480 -19.30 -2.33 -0.35
CA SER A 480 -20.52 -1.91 0.37
C SER A 480 -20.88 -2.89 1.48
N ALA A 481 -21.43 -2.39 2.58
CA ALA A 481 -21.95 -3.23 3.64
C ALA A 481 -23.20 -4.03 3.19
N SER A 482 -23.18 -5.35 3.37
CA SER A 482 -24.33 -6.24 3.22
C SER A 482 -24.84 -6.74 4.58
N LYS A 483 -26.05 -7.32 4.59
CA LYS A 483 -26.55 -8.12 5.72
C LYS A 483 -25.87 -9.48 5.81
N ASP A 484 -25.33 -9.95 4.68
CA ASP A 484 -24.68 -11.25 4.53
C ASP A 484 -23.16 -11.17 4.81
N ASP A 485 -22.65 -9.98 5.17
CA ASP A 485 -21.26 -9.80 5.56
C ASP A 485 -20.92 -10.64 6.82
N PRO A 486 -19.87 -11.47 6.80
CA PRO A 486 -19.48 -12.24 7.96
C PRO A 486 -18.96 -11.33 9.08
N HIS A 487 -19.16 -11.73 10.33
CA HIS A 487 -18.83 -10.91 11.51
C HIS A 487 -17.38 -10.38 11.52
N TRP A 488 -16.41 -11.12 11.00
CA TRP A 488 -15.01 -10.68 10.93
C TRP A 488 -14.81 -9.48 9.99
N LEU A 489 -15.62 -9.35 8.93
CA LEU A 489 -15.57 -8.25 7.97
C LEU A 489 -16.25 -6.99 8.52
N VAL A 490 -17.37 -7.18 9.23
CA VAL A 490 -18.03 -6.11 9.98
C VAL A 490 -17.09 -5.56 11.06
N GLU A 491 -16.38 -6.43 11.77
CA GLU A 491 -15.41 -6.04 12.80
C GLU A 491 -14.18 -5.34 12.20
N LEU A 492 -13.63 -5.81 11.07
CA LEU A 492 -12.54 -5.15 10.34
C LEU A 492 -12.89 -3.68 10.03
N ARG A 493 -14.05 -3.46 9.38
CA ARG A 493 -14.56 -2.13 9.04
C ARG A 493 -14.84 -1.28 10.28
N ASN A 494 -15.27 -1.87 11.39
CA ASN A 494 -15.44 -1.17 12.66
C ASN A 494 -14.09 -0.71 13.26
N GLN A 495 -13.04 -1.52 13.17
CA GLN A 495 -11.70 -1.16 13.63
C GLN A 495 -11.10 -0.02 12.80
N GLU A 496 -11.23 -0.08 11.47
CA GLU A 496 -10.81 0.97 10.54
C GLU A 496 -11.50 2.31 10.87
N VAL A 497 -12.84 2.30 10.96
CA VAL A 497 -13.64 3.47 11.37
C VAL A 497 -13.24 3.96 12.76
N GLY A 498 -12.98 3.06 13.71
CA GLY A 498 -12.54 3.38 15.06
C GLY A 498 -11.17 4.07 15.10
N ILE A 499 -10.21 3.59 14.32
CA ILE A 499 -8.88 4.19 14.17
C ILE A 499 -8.98 5.56 13.49
N LEU A 500 -9.75 5.67 12.40
CA LEU A 500 -9.97 6.94 11.71
C LEU A 500 -10.66 7.97 12.63
N LYS A 501 -11.71 7.61 13.37
CA LYS A 501 -12.36 8.50 14.35
C LYS A 501 -11.41 8.99 15.45
N LYS A 502 -10.51 8.13 15.96
CA LYS A 502 -9.46 8.52 16.92
C LYS A 502 -8.50 9.55 16.29
N ARG A 503 -8.13 9.36 15.02
CA ARG A 503 -7.23 10.26 14.27
C ARG A 503 -7.87 11.60 13.89
N SER A 504 -9.16 11.66 13.55
CA SER A 504 -9.89 12.88 13.13
C SER A 504 -10.08 13.96 14.21
N GLY A 505 -9.33 13.93 15.31
CA GLY A 505 -9.14 15.07 16.20
C GLY A 505 -10.24 15.33 17.22
N ALA A 506 -11.31 14.52 17.31
CA ALA A 506 -12.32 14.64 18.37
C ALA A 506 -11.68 14.51 19.76
N CYS A 507 -10.82 13.49 19.94
CA CYS A 507 -10.05 13.30 21.18
C CYS A 507 -9.07 14.46 21.43
N LEU A 508 -8.35 14.93 20.42
CA LEU A 508 -7.39 16.03 20.56
C LEU A 508 -8.08 17.35 20.93
N ARG A 509 -9.25 17.66 20.35
CA ARG A 509 -10.08 18.82 20.74
C ARG A 509 -10.56 18.68 22.18
N CYS A 510 -11.00 17.50 22.61
CA CYS A 510 -11.36 17.26 24.02
C CYS A 510 -10.16 17.48 24.94
N CYS A 511 -8.97 16.94 24.61
CA CYS A 511 -7.76 17.12 25.40
C CYS A 511 -7.31 18.59 25.47
N LEU A 512 -7.39 19.34 24.37
CA LEU A 512 -7.06 20.77 24.34
C LEU A 512 -8.08 21.62 25.11
N VAL A 513 -9.38 21.29 25.04
CA VAL A 513 -10.42 21.93 25.85
C VAL A 513 -10.23 21.62 27.34
N ILE A 514 -9.95 20.36 27.69
CA ILE A 514 -9.63 19.97 29.08
C ILE A 514 -8.38 20.72 29.57
N PHE A 515 -7.30 20.77 28.77
CA PHE A 515 -6.07 21.47 29.16
C PHE A 515 -6.29 22.99 29.29
N ALA A 516 -7.08 23.60 28.42
CA ALA A 516 -7.47 25.01 28.51
C ALA A 516 -8.36 25.29 29.74
N VAL A 517 -9.32 24.42 30.04
CA VAL A 517 -10.18 24.53 31.23
C VAL A 517 -9.36 24.32 32.51
N VAL A 518 -8.48 23.33 32.57
CA VAL A 518 -7.56 23.10 33.71
C VAL A 518 -6.62 24.29 33.89
N SER A 519 -6.06 24.85 32.81
CA SER A 519 -5.21 26.04 32.86
C SER A 519 -5.99 27.27 33.35
N ALA A 520 -7.21 27.48 32.84
CA ALA A 520 -8.08 28.58 33.27
C ALA A 520 -8.51 28.43 34.75
N LEU A 521 -8.78 27.22 35.21
CA LEU A 521 -9.08 26.93 36.62
C LEU A 521 -7.84 27.10 37.51
N ALA A 522 -6.64 26.74 37.05
CA ALA A 522 -5.40 26.95 37.79
C ALA A 522 -5.04 28.44 37.93
N VAL A 523 -5.25 29.25 36.88
CA VAL A 523 -4.94 30.68 36.87
C VAL A 523 -6.04 31.51 37.57
N CYS A 524 -7.31 31.29 37.24
CA CYS A 524 -8.42 32.09 37.76
C CYS A 524 -8.98 31.56 39.09
N GLY A 525 -8.86 30.25 39.35
CA GLY A 525 -9.38 29.61 40.57
C GLY A 525 -8.90 30.26 41.87
N PRO A 526 -7.60 30.55 42.06
CA PRO A 526 -7.11 31.25 43.25
C PRO A 526 -7.75 32.62 43.48
N ALA A 527 -7.99 33.39 42.40
CA ALA A 527 -8.61 34.71 42.47
C ALA A 527 -10.13 34.64 42.74
N ILE A 528 -10.82 33.67 42.13
CA ILE A 528 -12.26 33.42 42.34
C ILE A 528 -12.49 32.90 43.77
N TYR A 529 -11.66 31.96 44.24
CA TYR A 529 -11.65 31.46 45.61
C TYR A 529 -11.43 32.57 46.63
N TRP A 530 -10.44 33.47 46.41
CA TRP A 530 -10.23 34.62 47.29
C TRP A 530 -11.41 35.61 47.29
N ARG A 531 -12.09 35.82 46.16
CA ARG A 531 -13.33 36.62 46.12
C ARG A 531 -14.44 35.95 46.95
N PHE A 532 -14.77 34.69 46.68
CA PHE A 532 -15.81 33.96 47.43
C PHE A 532 -15.51 33.86 48.94
N LYS A 533 -14.25 33.59 49.31
CA LYS A 533 -13.79 33.54 50.70
C LYS A 533 -13.83 34.90 51.40
N LYS A 534 -13.82 36.01 50.65
CA LYS A 534 -14.02 37.37 51.19
C LYS A 534 -15.51 37.70 51.33
N THR A 535 -16.36 37.25 50.40
CA THR A 535 -17.83 37.39 50.51
C THR A 535 -18.40 36.57 51.68
N MET A 536 -17.92 35.34 51.89
CA MET A 536 -18.33 34.47 53.01
C MET A 536 -17.57 34.74 54.33
N ARG A 537 -16.96 35.92 54.49
CA ARG A 537 -16.31 36.38 55.74
C ARG A 537 -16.98 37.64 56.31
N LEU A 538 -18.30 37.71 56.17
CA LEU A 538 -19.17 38.71 56.78
C LEU A 538 -20.29 38.05 57.62
N SER A 539 -19.90 37.07 58.44
CA SER A 539 -20.61 36.72 59.67
C SER A 539 -19.60 36.29 60.73
N ASP A 540 -20.03 36.40 61.99
CA ASP A 540 -19.47 35.83 63.21
C ASP A 540 -18.04 36.22 63.59
N SER A 541 -17.96 37.18 64.52
CA SER A 541 -16.79 37.53 65.30
C SER A 541 -16.98 37.16 66.77
N GLN A 542 -16.37 36.07 67.27
CA GLN A 542 -16.07 35.94 68.70
C GLN A 542 -14.88 35.02 69.04
N VAL A 543 -13.81 35.68 69.48
CA VAL A 543 -12.95 35.42 70.66
C VAL A 543 -12.94 34.02 71.34
N SER A 544 -11.70 33.53 71.53
CA SER A 544 -11.13 32.75 72.67
C SER A 544 -10.91 31.22 72.64
N SER A 545 -9.70 30.87 73.11
CA SER A 545 -9.26 29.62 73.74
C SER A 545 -9.04 28.35 72.88
N CYS A 546 -7.95 27.64 73.19
CA CYS A 546 -7.64 26.30 72.70
C CYS A 546 -7.65 25.30 73.87
N PRO A 547 -8.47 24.25 73.84
CA PRO A 547 -8.31 23.02 74.61
C PRO A 547 -7.45 21.98 73.84
N PRO A 548 -7.04 20.86 74.46
CA PRO A 548 -5.96 20.00 73.97
C PRO A 548 -6.36 18.95 72.91
N CYS A 549 -5.35 18.39 72.26
CA CYS A 549 -5.49 17.30 71.28
C CYS A 549 -5.99 16.00 71.92
N ALA A 550 -6.91 15.32 71.23
CA ALA A 550 -7.22 13.90 71.44
C ALA A 550 -6.97 13.16 70.12
N CYS A 551 -6.05 12.20 70.13
CA CYS A 551 -5.77 11.34 68.97
C CYS A 551 -6.33 9.96 69.24
N ASP A 552 -7.50 9.68 68.66
CA ASP A 552 -8.13 8.36 68.71
C ASP A 552 -7.89 7.64 67.37
N CYS A 553 -7.12 6.56 67.41
CA CYS A 553 -6.69 5.79 66.24
C CYS A 553 -7.20 4.35 66.37
N PRO A 554 -8.07 3.86 65.47
CA PRO A 554 -8.56 2.49 65.55
C PRO A 554 -7.42 1.47 65.30
N PRO A 555 -7.43 0.32 65.99
CA PRO A 555 -6.38 -0.68 65.86
C PRO A 555 -6.40 -1.36 64.46
N PRO A 556 -5.23 -1.84 63.97
CA PRO A 556 -5.13 -2.47 62.66
C PRO A 556 -5.90 -3.81 62.59
N LEU A 557 -6.46 -4.10 61.42
CA LEU A 557 -7.21 -5.33 61.16
C LEU A 557 -6.27 -6.56 61.17
N SER A 558 -6.67 -7.59 61.92
CA SER A 558 -5.96 -8.88 61.98
C SER A 558 -5.91 -9.58 60.61
N LEU A 559 -4.74 -10.12 60.26
CA LEU A 559 -4.44 -10.74 58.95
C LEU A 559 -5.47 -11.80 58.48
N LEU A 560 -6.08 -12.54 59.42
CA LEU A 560 -7.14 -13.53 59.18
C LEU A 560 -8.39 -13.01 58.45
N LYS A 561 -8.60 -11.69 58.36
CA LYS A 561 -9.70 -11.11 57.56
C LYS A 561 -9.35 -10.81 56.10
N ILE A 562 -8.07 -10.90 55.71
CA ILE A 562 -7.60 -10.49 54.38
C ILE A 562 -7.54 -11.67 53.39
N ALA A 563 -7.21 -12.88 53.87
CA ALA A 563 -7.09 -14.08 53.02
C ALA A 563 -7.61 -15.35 53.73
N PRO A 564 -8.90 -15.71 53.60
CA PRO A 564 -9.48 -16.90 54.25
C PRO A 564 -8.92 -18.24 53.77
N GLY A 565 -8.30 -18.28 52.58
CA GLY A 565 -7.84 -19.52 51.93
C GLY A 565 -6.52 -20.11 52.45
N LEU A 566 -5.79 -19.40 53.32
CA LEU A 566 -4.45 -19.83 53.78
C LEU A 566 -4.46 -20.86 54.92
N ALA A 567 -5.63 -21.30 55.39
CA ALA A 567 -5.76 -22.14 56.58
C ALA A 567 -5.38 -23.62 56.41
N ASN A 568 -5.08 -24.11 55.19
CA ASN A 568 -4.92 -25.55 54.97
C ASN A 568 -4.00 -25.95 53.79
N LEU A 569 -2.71 -25.63 53.88
CA LEU A 569 -1.67 -26.13 52.96
C LEU A 569 -0.44 -26.64 53.74
N SER A 570 -0.52 -27.86 54.27
CA SER A 570 0.63 -28.57 54.84
C SER A 570 1.41 -29.31 53.74
N VAL A 571 2.36 -28.62 53.10
CA VAL A 571 3.30 -29.25 52.15
C VAL A 571 4.48 -29.82 52.93
N THR A 572 4.29 -31.00 53.52
CA THR A 572 5.40 -31.79 54.08
C THR A 572 6.15 -32.51 52.97
N ASP A 573 7.49 -32.52 53.08
CA ASP A 573 8.45 -33.27 52.27
C ASP A 573 8.70 -32.77 50.83
N CYS A 574 9.15 -31.52 50.74
CA CYS A 574 9.93 -31.02 49.60
C CYS A 574 11.27 -30.45 50.11
N GLY A 575 12.37 -30.69 49.41
CA GLY A 575 13.70 -30.12 49.72
C GLY A 575 14.51 -30.81 50.82
N SER A 576 14.09 -31.99 51.30
CA SER A 576 14.69 -32.70 52.45
C SER A 576 16.13 -33.23 52.25
N SER A 577 16.70 -33.10 51.05
CA SER A 577 18.05 -33.59 50.68
C SER A 577 19.07 -32.50 50.32
N ASP A 578 18.73 -31.21 50.43
CA ASP A 578 19.64 -30.08 50.14
C ASP A 578 19.76 -29.17 51.39
N PRO A 579 20.98 -29.00 51.96
CA PRO A 579 21.18 -28.24 53.20
C PRO A 579 21.11 -26.71 53.03
N GLU A 580 21.31 -26.17 51.83
CA GLU A 580 21.13 -24.74 51.57
C GLU A 580 19.65 -24.43 51.34
N LEU A 581 18.98 -25.23 50.50
CA LEU A 581 17.53 -25.09 50.27
C LEU A 581 16.74 -25.28 51.57
N LYS A 582 17.09 -26.27 52.40
CA LYS A 582 16.44 -26.48 53.70
C LYS A 582 16.60 -25.26 54.62
N LYS A 583 17.79 -24.66 54.68
CA LYS A 583 18.05 -23.48 55.50
C LYS A 583 17.24 -22.26 55.03
N GLU A 584 17.02 -22.13 53.73
CA GLU A 584 16.21 -21.06 53.14
C GLU A 584 14.70 -21.32 53.32
N MET A 585 14.26 -22.58 53.32
CA MET A 585 12.89 -23.00 53.66
C MET A 585 12.58 -22.96 55.16
N GLU A 586 13.60 -22.86 56.03
CA GLU A 586 13.43 -22.63 57.48
C GLU A 586 13.29 -21.13 57.85
N LYS A 587 13.54 -20.19 56.92
CA LYS A 587 13.16 -18.77 57.09
C LYS A 587 11.64 -18.63 57.15
N GLN A 588 11.12 -17.68 57.93
CA GLN A 588 9.68 -17.40 57.84
C GLN A 588 9.38 -16.71 56.50
N PHE A 589 8.19 -16.97 55.95
CA PHE A 589 7.71 -16.33 54.73
C PHE A 589 7.74 -14.79 54.80
N VAL A 590 7.64 -14.22 56.01
CA VAL A 590 7.78 -12.79 56.29
C VAL A 590 9.21 -12.29 56.03
N ASP A 591 10.23 -13.08 56.38
CA ASP A 591 11.65 -12.73 56.18
C ASP A 591 11.99 -12.71 54.68
N LEU A 592 11.57 -13.75 53.95
CA LEU A 592 11.75 -13.85 52.49
C LEU A 592 11.05 -12.70 51.74
N LEU A 593 9.80 -12.36 52.13
CA LEU A 593 9.12 -11.17 51.60
C LEU A 593 9.83 -9.86 51.97
N THR A 594 10.46 -9.79 53.14
CA THR A 594 11.20 -8.60 53.58
C THR A 594 12.54 -8.44 52.83
N GLU A 595 13.19 -9.53 52.45
CA GLU A 595 14.40 -9.52 51.62
C GLU A 595 14.07 -9.15 50.17
N GLU A 596 13.01 -9.71 49.58
CA GLU A 596 12.50 -9.34 48.25
C GLU A 596 12.06 -7.86 48.20
N LEU A 597 11.34 -7.36 49.21
CA LEU A 597 10.91 -5.95 49.24
C LEU A 597 12.10 -4.99 49.28
N LYS A 598 13.16 -5.31 50.04
CA LYS A 598 14.42 -4.54 50.09
C LYS A 598 15.16 -4.59 48.75
N LEU A 599 15.15 -5.73 48.06
CA LEU A 599 15.74 -5.88 46.74
C LEU A 599 15.02 -4.99 45.73
N GLN A 600 13.68 -4.99 45.73
CA GLN A 600 12.87 -4.12 44.87
C GLN A 600 13.06 -2.63 45.20
N GLU A 601 13.16 -2.26 46.48
CA GLU A 601 13.46 -0.88 46.89
C GLU A 601 14.84 -0.41 46.37
N ALA A 602 15.87 -1.25 46.50
CA ALA A 602 17.21 -0.95 45.99
C ALA A 602 17.24 -0.80 44.47
N VAL A 603 16.61 -1.73 43.73
CA VAL A 603 16.52 -1.69 42.26
C VAL A 603 15.71 -0.47 41.79
N ALA A 604 14.62 -0.12 42.47
CA ALA A 604 13.83 1.07 42.15
C ALA A 604 14.63 2.37 42.36
N LEU A 605 15.45 2.42 43.42
CA LEU A 605 16.27 3.59 43.75
C LEU A 605 17.46 3.76 42.78
N GLU A 606 18.10 2.66 42.37
CA GLU A 606 19.13 2.67 41.31
C GLU A 606 18.52 3.06 39.95
N HIS A 607 17.36 2.50 39.59
CA HIS A 607 16.67 2.85 38.34
C HIS A 607 16.26 4.32 38.31
N ALA A 608 15.75 4.86 39.42
CA ALA A 608 15.45 6.29 39.56
C ALA A 608 16.71 7.17 39.43
N HIS A 609 17.86 6.72 39.94
CA HIS A 609 19.14 7.43 39.76
C HIS A 609 19.58 7.44 38.28
N HIS A 610 19.54 6.28 37.61
CA HIS A 610 19.91 6.15 36.21
C HIS A 610 19.00 6.96 35.27
N VAL A 611 17.68 6.95 35.52
CA VAL A 611 16.70 7.77 34.77
C VAL A 611 16.97 9.26 34.94
N ASN A 612 17.31 9.73 36.15
CA ASN A 612 17.65 11.14 36.38
C ASN A 612 18.92 11.58 35.63
N ILE A 613 19.95 10.73 35.56
CA ILE A 613 21.17 11.00 34.76
C ILE A 613 20.81 11.08 33.27
N THR A 614 20.11 10.06 32.76
CA THR A 614 19.71 9.98 31.34
C THR A 614 18.84 11.17 30.92
N PHE A 615 17.92 11.60 31.80
CA PHE A 615 17.09 12.78 31.57
C PHE A 615 17.91 14.08 31.58
N GLY A 616 18.91 14.19 32.44
CA GLY A 616 19.85 15.32 32.48
C GLY A 616 20.62 15.48 31.18
N ASP A 617 21.17 14.39 30.64
CA ASP A 617 21.90 14.41 29.36
C ASP A 617 20.97 14.60 28.15
N ALA A 618 19.79 13.96 28.14
CA ALA A 618 18.78 14.22 27.10
C ALA A 618 18.36 15.70 27.05
N LYS A 619 18.19 16.34 28.22
CA LYS A 619 17.90 17.77 28.33
C LYS A 619 19.08 18.65 27.86
N ARG A 620 20.32 18.27 28.16
CA ARG A 620 21.54 18.94 27.67
C ARG A 620 21.62 18.89 26.15
N VAL A 621 21.44 17.71 25.56
CA VAL A 621 21.45 17.47 24.11
C VAL A 621 20.32 18.24 23.41
N ALA A 622 19.09 18.21 23.93
CA ALA A 622 17.98 18.99 23.38
C ALA A 622 18.25 20.51 23.40
N THR A 623 18.84 21.03 24.49
CA THR A 623 19.24 22.44 24.60
C THR A 623 20.31 22.82 23.58
N GLN A 624 21.21 21.89 23.25
CA GLN A 624 22.24 22.10 22.22
C GLN A 624 21.63 22.11 20.81
N TYR A 625 20.76 21.15 20.48
CA TYR A 625 20.04 21.15 19.20
C TYR A 625 19.20 22.42 18.97
N GLN A 626 18.53 22.93 20.01
CA GLN A 626 17.78 24.18 19.90
C GLN A 626 18.69 25.37 19.52
N LYS A 627 19.87 25.49 20.15
CA LYS A 627 20.82 26.56 19.84
C LYS A 627 21.39 26.47 18.43
N GLU A 628 21.64 25.27 17.90
CA GLU A 628 22.08 25.12 16.50
C GLU A 628 20.93 25.42 15.51
N ALA A 629 19.69 25.09 15.85
CA ALA A 629 18.52 25.48 15.06
C ALA A 629 18.31 27.01 15.02
N GLU A 630 18.47 27.69 16.16
CA GLU A 630 18.40 29.17 16.26
C GLU A 630 19.47 29.84 15.38
N LYS A 631 20.71 29.34 15.37
CA LYS A 631 21.76 29.80 14.44
C LYS A 631 21.39 29.57 12.98
N CYS A 632 20.83 28.39 12.66
CA CYS A 632 20.44 28.05 11.30
C CYS A 632 19.37 29.01 10.76
N ILE A 633 18.35 29.31 11.57
CA ILE A 633 17.28 30.26 11.24
C ILE A 633 17.86 31.65 10.95
N ALA A 634 18.70 32.19 11.84
CA ALA A 634 19.32 33.50 11.64
C ALA A 634 20.22 33.57 10.38
N ALA A 635 20.90 32.48 10.04
CA ALA A 635 21.67 32.38 8.79
C ALA A 635 20.77 32.35 7.55
N THR A 636 19.65 31.62 7.59
CA THR A 636 18.65 31.59 6.52
C THR A 636 18.00 32.97 6.31
N GLU A 637 17.58 33.65 7.38
CA GLU A 637 17.02 35.01 7.30
C GLU A 637 18.01 36.01 6.69
N THR A 638 19.29 35.91 7.06
CA THR A 638 20.37 36.73 6.49
C THR A 638 20.59 36.46 5.00
N CYS A 639 20.46 35.20 4.58
CA CYS A 639 20.58 34.78 3.18
C CYS A 639 19.38 35.27 2.35
N GLU A 640 18.15 35.06 2.82
CA GLU A 640 16.92 35.50 2.16
C GLU A 640 16.84 37.02 2.04
N GLY A 641 17.12 37.76 3.11
CA GLY A 641 17.22 39.22 3.08
C GLY A 641 18.35 39.75 2.18
N SER A 642 19.28 38.89 1.74
CA SER A 642 20.30 39.21 0.73
C SER A 642 19.83 38.86 -0.69
N ARG A 643 19.11 37.73 -0.88
CA ARG A 643 18.43 37.37 -2.14
C ARG A 643 17.44 38.45 -2.56
N GLU A 644 16.59 38.93 -1.65
CA GLU A 644 15.59 39.96 -1.95
C GLU A 644 16.23 41.28 -2.40
N ARG A 645 17.35 41.68 -1.76
CA ARG A 645 18.12 42.86 -2.19
C ARG A 645 18.74 42.67 -3.57
N ALA A 646 19.28 41.49 -3.88
CA ALA A 646 19.79 41.17 -5.21
C ALA A 646 18.69 41.20 -6.28
N GLU A 647 17.50 40.63 -6.01
CA GLU A 647 16.36 40.71 -6.92
C GLU A 647 15.86 42.15 -7.13
N ALA A 648 15.81 42.96 -6.08
CA ALA A 648 15.41 44.37 -6.19
C ALA A 648 16.37 45.18 -7.07
N LEU A 649 17.69 44.93 -6.96
CA LEU A 649 18.71 45.52 -7.83
C LEU A 649 18.56 45.04 -9.27
N LEU A 650 18.45 43.72 -9.51
CA LEU A 650 18.28 43.15 -10.85
C LEU A 650 17.01 43.68 -11.55
N ARG A 651 15.91 43.85 -10.81
CA ARG A 651 14.66 44.48 -11.32
C ARG A 651 14.85 45.97 -11.63
N ARG A 652 15.78 46.67 -10.97
CA ARG A 652 16.12 48.08 -11.27
C ARG A 652 17.00 48.18 -12.51
N GLU A 653 18.01 47.31 -12.63
CA GLU A 653 18.88 47.26 -13.82
C GLU A 653 18.08 46.91 -15.07
N ARG A 654 17.25 45.86 -15.06
CA ARG A 654 16.38 45.52 -16.21
C ARG A 654 15.49 46.68 -16.68
N LYS A 655 15.01 47.54 -15.77
CA LYS A 655 14.26 48.75 -16.13
C LYS A 655 15.12 49.84 -16.79
N ILE A 656 16.41 49.90 -16.46
CA ILE A 656 17.39 50.80 -17.06
C ILE A 656 17.82 50.26 -18.44
N THR A 657 18.10 48.96 -18.57
CA THR A 657 18.43 48.32 -19.85
C THR A 657 17.28 48.47 -20.86
N ALA A 658 16.03 48.17 -20.46
CA ALA A 658 14.83 48.39 -21.27
C ALA A 658 14.47 49.88 -21.51
N LEU A 659 15.26 50.81 -20.99
CA LEU A 659 15.23 52.25 -21.33
C LEU A 659 16.34 52.61 -22.33
N TRP A 660 17.52 52.00 -22.20
CA TRP A 660 18.62 52.11 -23.17
C TRP A 660 18.27 51.43 -24.50
N GLU A 661 17.73 50.21 -24.49
CA GLU A 661 17.26 49.48 -25.69
C GLU A 661 16.27 50.32 -26.51
N ARG A 662 15.28 50.94 -25.84
CA ARG A 662 14.31 51.82 -26.50
C ARG A 662 14.94 53.10 -27.05
N ARG A 663 15.97 53.65 -26.40
CA ARG A 663 16.73 54.80 -26.93
C ARG A 663 17.60 54.41 -28.11
N ALA A 664 18.25 53.25 -28.08
CA ALA A 664 19.04 52.71 -29.18
C ALA A 664 18.18 52.50 -30.44
N ARG A 665 17.04 51.82 -30.30
CA ARG A 665 16.07 51.65 -31.40
C ARG A 665 15.49 52.99 -31.89
N GLN A 666 15.35 54.00 -31.04
CA GLN A 666 14.94 55.36 -31.44
C GLN A 666 16.01 56.13 -32.22
N VAL A 667 17.30 55.77 -32.15
CA VAL A 667 18.38 56.37 -32.95
C VAL A 667 18.80 55.50 -34.14
N GLY A 668 17.96 54.55 -34.55
CA GLY A 668 18.20 53.70 -35.73
C GLY A 668 19.15 52.53 -35.49
N TRP A 669 19.33 52.10 -34.23
CA TRP A 669 20.06 50.88 -33.92
C TRP A 669 19.11 49.67 -34.02
N GLU A 670 19.27 48.87 -35.07
CA GLU A 670 18.61 47.58 -35.25
C GLU A 670 19.54 46.44 -34.82
N GLU A 671 18.97 45.33 -34.36
CA GLU A 671 19.71 44.12 -33.96
C GLU A 671 19.79 43.15 -35.15
N GLU A 672 21.00 42.65 -35.47
CA GLU A 672 21.26 41.60 -36.48
C GLU A 672 20.78 40.21 -36.02
#